data_AF-A0A384KFD5-F1
#
_entry.id   AF-A0A384KFD5-F1
#
_cell.length_a   1.000
_cell.length_b   1.000
_cell.length_c   1.000
_cell.angle_alpha   90.00
_cell.angle_beta   90.00
_cell.angle_gamma   90.00
#
_symmetry.space_group_name_H-M   'P 1'
#
loop_
_entity.id
_entity.type
_entity.pdbx_description
1 polymer ?
#
loop_
_entity_poly.entity_id
_entity_poly.type
_entity_poly.pdbx_seq_one_letter_code
_entity_poly.pdbx_strand_id
1 'polypeptide(L)'
;MPNRKESLFYQKIKPCIEKYLPRYSPSEEGHIQFECNCEFSYGNSGFRDKYQSASCDLLNALNKSGIFVGLLFIKYNYETAKRHNLFGGQLEGREKDLYHMCSVQKVRWKNVGIIITASHNPHDENGVKIIDKNGRQINESYESYLTDLVNRHLRFLRKNEKCSINDIVDNIIDCIVHLFKEEAHIDLYDDFAFESLRMLDNMINYFNRHNAIKANVCIGFDTRSSSIHLNQILVETLSLLNICKCVNNMFYVTTPCMHFVVYFFNAVNVDEALDPDVINSGGNSLHKELGDLDYLRHFCLPGGNALPQELYYGRSENSYDQLSHPEGEVRTVQSSNVTHLMGYNSDRIYFDYFTHAFKKLYRCLDEIFKGVLTKNCEEEIIHVDCSNGVASLKLDNFCDVFKMLKKKIIKINFAEDEESVLNFHCGADYVYSKRKLPLDRRNCLGGGHTKSCSFDGDVDRIVYFYVDNTGRKCTPEEWDTTLSPPMGDTKLDHHQDDKILRCTKCVSILDGPKIICLFFKCITKIMSPIQVGKKSGDVEEGKKKKINITIVHTAYVNSAFIHHMNEEKRHANKNMDLFQYINVNIVCTKTGIKYLDQVARKSTIAILFEPNGHGTIYTNISQLNEWATWLEIQNDKYFLALKKFLLFFNQTTGDAMVDFIAIELCLSFLHLSIHDWDDFYTPFPSLYINLPCSKYMLCKIIAHPEHEKYLIAPQSLQSQIDKIVQTVDTAHGRCFIRSSGTEPLIRIYAEARTVAQRDEILRLVRGAVLQYMQGCVEK
;
A
#
# COMPACT_ATOMS: atom_id res chain seq x y z
N MET A 1 20.71 -2.41 41.56
CA MET A 1 20.19 -2.85 40.24
C MET A 1 21.24 -3.76 39.64
N PRO A 2 20.86 -4.90 39.03
CA PRO A 2 21.83 -5.68 38.26
C PRO A 2 22.52 -4.77 37.24
N ASN A 3 23.78 -5.02 36.96
CA ASN A 3 24.53 -4.28 35.95
C ASN A 3 23.82 -4.46 34.60
N ARG A 4 23.36 -3.38 33.97
CA ARG A 4 22.62 -3.46 32.70
C ARG A 4 23.36 -4.29 31.63
N LYS A 5 24.69 -4.26 31.65
CA LYS A 5 25.57 -4.98 30.72
C LYS A 5 25.63 -6.50 30.98
N GLU A 6 25.21 -6.93 32.16
CA GLU A 6 25.10 -8.34 32.56
C GLU A 6 23.74 -8.95 32.23
N SER A 7 22.73 -8.13 31.93
CA SER A 7 21.41 -8.65 31.55
C SER A 7 21.47 -9.49 30.27
N LEU A 8 20.64 -10.53 30.23
CA LEU A 8 20.56 -11.46 29.12
C LEU A 8 20.12 -10.75 27.82
N PHE A 9 19.18 -9.81 27.93
CA PHE A 9 18.76 -9.00 26.79
C PHE A 9 19.92 -8.22 26.18
N TYR A 10 20.70 -7.50 27.01
CA TYR A 10 21.82 -6.71 26.53
C TYR A 10 22.88 -7.59 25.84
N GLN A 11 23.23 -8.73 26.44
CA GLN A 11 24.20 -9.67 25.88
C GLN A 11 23.75 -10.23 24.53
N LYS A 12 22.45 -10.52 24.37
CA LYS A 12 21.88 -11.02 23.10
C LYS A 12 21.79 -9.93 22.03
N ILE A 13 21.31 -8.73 22.37
CA ILE A 13 20.95 -7.72 21.37
C ILE A 13 22.17 -6.90 20.89
N LYS A 14 23.17 -6.65 21.77
CA LYS A 14 24.31 -5.78 21.46
C LYS A 14 25.05 -6.17 20.17
N PRO A 15 25.46 -7.44 19.96
CA PRO A 15 26.17 -7.84 18.75
C PRO A 15 25.34 -7.60 17.49
N CYS A 16 24.02 -7.76 17.57
CA CYS A 16 23.12 -7.54 16.45
C CYS A 16 22.98 -6.05 16.12
N ILE A 17 22.87 -5.18 17.13
CA ILE A 17 22.86 -3.72 16.94
C ILE A 17 24.17 -3.27 16.28
N GLU A 18 25.31 -3.77 16.74
CA GLU A 18 26.63 -3.46 16.18
C GLU A 18 26.78 -3.92 14.73
N LYS A 19 26.37 -5.16 14.44
CA LYS A 19 26.43 -5.76 13.10
C LYS A 19 25.70 -4.94 12.04
N TYR A 20 24.54 -4.38 12.40
CA TYR A 20 23.67 -3.66 11.46
C TYR A 20 23.77 -2.14 11.56
N LEU A 21 24.75 -1.59 12.28
CA LEU A 21 25.03 -0.16 12.20
C LEU A 21 25.45 0.23 10.77
N PRO A 22 25.06 1.44 10.30
CA PRO A 22 25.57 1.97 9.05
C PRO A 22 27.09 2.09 9.09
N ARG A 23 27.72 2.07 7.91
CA ARG A 23 29.18 2.15 7.80
C ARG A 23 29.71 3.42 8.46
N TYR A 24 30.79 3.25 9.21
CA TYR A 24 31.51 4.33 9.86
C TYR A 24 33.02 4.11 9.77
N SER A 25 33.76 5.21 9.81
CA SER A 25 35.21 5.23 9.92
C SER A 25 35.64 5.98 11.18
N PRO A 26 36.76 5.58 11.81
CA PRO A 26 37.46 6.45 12.74
C PRO A 26 38.12 7.58 11.93
N SER A 27 37.87 8.82 12.31
CA SER A 27 38.54 10.01 11.78
C SER A 27 40.00 10.08 12.22
N GLU A 28 40.79 10.95 11.57
CA GLU A 28 42.22 11.17 11.86
C GLU A 28 42.49 11.58 13.32
N GLU A 29 41.51 12.17 14.01
CA GLU A 29 41.56 12.58 15.42
C GLU A 29 40.92 11.56 16.39
N GLY A 30 40.47 10.39 15.90
CA GLY A 30 39.86 9.32 16.71
C GLY A 30 38.35 9.46 16.95
N HIS A 31 37.69 10.44 16.33
CA HIS A 31 36.22 10.59 16.35
C HIS A 31 35.52 9.64 15.36
N ILE A 32 34.29 9.22 15.66
CA ILE A 32 33.50 8.37 14.76
C ILE A 32 32.81 9.22 13.70
N GLN A 33 32.89 8.80 12.44
CA GLN A 33 32.19 9.42 11.33
C GLN A 33 31.43 8.37 10.53
N PHE A 34 30.10 8.52 10.40
CA PHE A 34 29.28 7.69 9.52
C PHE A 34 29.42 8.15 8.06
N GLU A 35 29.35 7.22 7.11
CA GLU A 35 29.42 7.52 5.67
C GLU A 35 28.26 8.45 5.22
N CYS A 36 27.07 8.25 5.79
CA CYS A 36 25.92 9.11 5.63
C CYS A 36 25.67 9.91 6.91
N ASN A 37 25.50 11.23 6.80
CA ASN A 37 25.16 12.11 7.93
C ASN A 37 23.70 12.60 7.90
N CYS A 38 22.92 12.14 6.93
CA CYS A 38 21.52 12.51 6.74
C CYS A 38 20.62 11.59 7.56
N GLU A 39 19.60 12.17 8.20
CA GLU A 39 18.60 11.35 8.88
C GLU A 39 17.69 10.64 7.89
N PHE A 40 17.37 9.39 8.20
CA PHE A 40 16.50 8.53 7.42
C PHE A 40 15.05 8.67 7.89
N SER A 41 14.13 9.00 7.00
CA SER A 41 12.72 9.24 7.35
C SER A 41 11.84 8.05 7.00
N TYR A 42 10.89 7.69 7.87
CA TYR A 42 9.89 6.67 7.59
C TYR A 42 8.88 7.10 6.50
N GLY A 43 8.63 8.41 6.36
CA GLY A 43 7.80 8.96 5.29
C GLY A 43 6.39 8.37 5.15
N ASN A 44 5.80 8.53 3.95
CA ASN A 44 4.45 8.03 3.64
C ASN A 44 4.39 6.54 3.28
N SER A 45 5.54 5.89 3.10
CA SER A 45 5.61 4.56 2.49
C SER A 45 6.66 3.65 3.12
N GLY A 46 7.00 3.91 4.39
CA GLY A 46 8.06 3.22 5.11
C GLY A 46 9.45 3.70 4.72
N PHE A 47 10.47 3.13 5.35
CA PHE A 47 11.86 3.38 4.95
C PHE A 47 12.13 2.77 3.58
N ARG A 48 12.85 3.50 2.73
CA ARG A 48 13.26 3.06 1.39
C ARG A 48 14.62 3.64 1.05
N ASP A 49 15.51 2.80 0.57
CA ASP A 49 16.82 3.24 0.09
C ASP A 49 17.46 2.18 -0.82
N LYS A 50 18.61 2.48 -1.39
CA LYS A 50 19.46 1.53 -2.09
C LYS A 50 19.94 0.43 -1.16
N TYR A 51 19.86 -0.80 -1.65
CA TYR A 51 20.33 -1.95 -0.93
C TYR A 51 21.82 -2.20 -1.19
N GLN A 52 22.58 -2.45 -0.13
CA GLN A 52 23.94 -2.99 -0.19
C GLN A 52 24.09 -4.08 0.87
N SER A 53 24.63 -5.24 0.48
CA SER A 53 24.68 -6.43 1.34
C SER A 53 25.62 -6.30 2.54
N ALA A 54 26.69 -5.51 2.43
CA ALA A 54 27.74 -5.43 3.45
C ALA A 54 27.36 -4.53 4.63
N SER A 55 26.88 -3.31 4.37
CA SER A 55 26.33 -2.39 5.37
C SER A 55 25.76 -1.17 4.65
N CYS A 56 24.52 -0.79 4.98
CA CYS A 56 23.87 0.45 4.55
C CYS A 56 22.76 0.87 5.54
N ASP A 57 22.25 2.08 5.40
CA ASP A 57 21.17 2.63 6.23
C ASP A 57 19.90 1.77 6.20
N LEU A 58 19.64 1.09 5.08
CA LEU A 58 18.50 0.18 4.95
C LEU A 58 18.64 -1.05 5.87
N LEU A 59 19.83 -1.63 6.05
CA LEU A 59 20.01 -2.78 6.96
C LEU A 59 19.77 -2.36 8.42
N ASN A 60 20.26 -1.19 8.81
CA ASN A 60 19.97 -0.58 10.11
C ASN A 60 18.46 -0.39 10.30
N ALA A 61 17.79 0.21 9.32
CA ALA A 61 16.35 0.42 9.35
C ALA A 61 15.55 -0.89 9.45
N LEU A 62 15.96 -1.94 8.74
CA LEU A 62 15.32 -3.26 8.83
C LEU A 62 15.50 -3.88 10.21
N ASN A 63 16.71 -3.85 10.77
CA ASN A 63 16.97 -4.35 12.12
C ASN A 63 16.10 -3.61 13.15
N LYS A 64 16.04 -2.27 13.14
CA LYS A 64 15.18 -1.53 14.07
C LYS A 64 13.69 -1.75 13.82
N SER A 65 13.28 -1.96 12.58
CA SER A 65 11.90 -2.31 12.23
C SER A 65 11.51 -3.69 12.77
N GLY A 66 12.43 -4.67 12.75
CA GLY A 66 12.26 -5.97 13.38
C GLY A 66 12.06 -5.86 14.90
N ILE A 67 12.83 -5.00 15.56
CA ILE A 67 12.67 -4.71 17.00
C ILE A 67 11.29 -4.10 17.26
N PHE A 68 10.88 -3.14 16.45
CA PHE A 68 9.64 -2.40 16.62
C PHE A 68 8.40 -3.25 16.35
N VAL A 69 8.40 -4.11 15.31
CA VAL A 69 7.27 -5.03 15.08
C VAL A 69 7.20 -6.09 16.19
N GLY A 70 8.34 -6.52 16.74
CA GLY A 70 8.41 -7.36 17.93
C GLY A 70 7.79 -6.69 19.17
N LEU A 71 8.09 -5.42 19.41
CA LEU A 71 7.45 -4.60 20.45
C LEU A 71 5.92 -4.59 20.30
N LEU A 72 5.40 -4.32 19.10
CA LEU A 72 3.94 -4.30 18.87
C LEU A 72 3.29 -5.67 19.14
N PHE A 73 3.91 -6.75 18.66
CA PHE A 73 3.43 -8.11 18.90
C PHE A 73 3.39 -8.43 20.40
N ILE A 74 4.46 -8.12 21.13
CA ILE A 74 4.56 -8.32 22.57
C ILE A 74 3.52 -7.47 23.29
N LYS A 75 3.46 -6.16 23.01
CA LYS A 75 2.50 -5.22 23.62
C LYS A 75 1.07 -5.77 23.57
N TYR A 76 0.59 -6.17 22.39
CA TYR A 76 -0.79 -6.60 22.23
C TYR A 76 -1.08 -7.97 22.86
N ASN A 77 -0.12 -8.88 22.82
CA ASN A 77 -0.34 -10.25 23.31
C ASN A 77 -0.02 -10.41 24.80
N TYR A 78 0.93 -9.65 25.34
CA TYR A 78 1.22 -9.60 26.77
C TYR A 78 0.03 -9.06 27.56
N GLU A 79 -0.60 -7.98 27.07
CA GLU A 79 -1.86 -7.46 27.62
C GLU A 79 -3.02 -8.47 27.52
N THR A 80 -3.04 -9.28 26.47
CA THR A 80 -4.03 -10.36 26.32
C THR A 80 -3.79 -11.47 27.35
N ALA A 81 -2.54 -11.90 27.52
CA ALA A 81 -2.17 -12.91 28.50
C ALA A 81 -2.43 -12.47 29.95
N LYS A 82 -2.15 -11.20 30.29
CA LYS A 82 -2.50 -10.60 31.59
C LYS A 82 -4.00 -10.64 31.85
N ARG A 83 -4.84 -10.19 30.89
CA ARG A 83 -6.31 -10.18 31.04
C ARG A 83 -6.90 -11.57 31.30
N HIS A 84 -6.24 -12.61 30.83
CA HIS A 84 -6.65 -14.01 31.04
C HIS A 84 -5.88 -14.72 32.16
N ASN A 85 -5.10 -14.00 32.98
CA ASN A 85 -4.30 -14.54 34.10
C ASN A 85 -3.40 -15.73 33.69
N LEU A 86 -2.78 -15.65 32.51
CA LEU A 86 -1.96 -16.74 31.97
C LEU A 86 -0.53 -16.74 32.52
N PHE A 87 -0.07 -15.64 33.12
CA PHE A 87 1.20 -15.56 33.84
C PHE A 87 0.96 -15.79 35.34
N GLY A 88 1.33 -16.95 35.91
CA GLY A 88 1.17 -17.17 37.36
C GLY A 88 1.13 -18.59 37.94
N GLY A 89 1.67 -19.62 37.29
CA GLY A 89 1.80 -20.95 37.88
C GLY A 89 2.64 -21.90 37.02
N GLN A 90 3.19 -22.99 37.59
CA GLN A 90 3.80 -24.06 36.80
C GLN A 90 2.77 -24.53 35.76
N LEU A 91 3.16 -24.54 34.48
CA LEU A 91 2.32 -25.00 33.37
C LEU A 91 2.03 -26.51 33.47
N GLU A 92 2.89 -27.25 34.19
CA GLU A 92 2.70 -28.67 34.49
C GLU A 92 1.38 -28.91 35.24
N GLY A 93 0.46 -29.65 34.60
CA GLY A 93 -0.85 -30.00 35.16
C GLY A 93 -2.04 -29.14 34.71
N ARG A 94 -1.83 -28.04 33.97
CA ARG A 94 -2.90 -27.18 33.41
C ARG A 94 -3.21 -27.43 31.92
N GLU A 95 -2.63 -28.46 31.32
CA GLU A 95 -2.80 -28.77 29.90
C GLU A 95 -4.28 -28.96 29.51
N LYS A 96 -5.08 -29.57 30.39
CA LYS A 96 -6.53 -29.73 30.17
C LYS A 96 -7.27 -28.37 30.15
N ASP A 97 -6.88 -27.45 31.03
CA ASP A 97 -7.49 -26.12 31.10
C ASP A 97 -7.11 -25.27 29.89
N LEU A 98 -5.84 -25.30 29.48
CA LEU A 98 -5.35 -24.62 28.28
C LEU A 98 -5.99 -25.18 27.01
N TYR A 99 -6.04 -26.51 26.88
CA TYR A 99 -6.71 -27.17 25.76
C TYR A 99 -8.20 -26.80 25.70
N HIS A 100 -8.88 -26.78 26.85
CA HIS A 100 -10.26 -26.31 26.92
C HIS A 100 -10.38 -24.83 26.51
N MET A 101 -9.45 -23.95 26.90
CA MET A 101 -9.45 -22.55 26.45
C MET A 101 -9.24 -22.40 24.94
N CYS A 102 -8.38 -23.25 24.34
CA CYS A 102 -8.17 -23.33 22.90
C CYS A 102 -9.45 -23.78 22.17
N SER A 103 -10.09 -24.86 22.63
CA SER A 103 -11.21 -25.49 21.93
C SER A 103 -12.45 -24.59 21.82
N VAL A 104 -12.62 -23.65 22.77
CA VAL A 104 -13.72 -22.68 22.74
C VAL A 104 -13.31 -21.29 22.25
N GLN A 105 -12.09 -21.11 21.70
CA GLN A 105 -11.56 -19.83 21.18
C GLN A 105 -11.72 -18.65 22.16
N LYS A 106 -11.54 -18.89 23.47
CA LYS A 106 -11.74 -17.86 24.51
C LYS A 106 -10.72 -16.73 24.45
N VAL A 107 -9.52 -17.01 23.95
CA VAL A 107 -8.40 -16.05 23.90
C VAL A 107 -8.18 -15.59 22.47
N ARG A 108 -8.26 -14.27 22.25
CA ARG A 108 -8.04 -13.63 20.95
C ARG A 108 -6.69 -12.94 20.92
N TRP A 109 -5.68 -13.71 20.55
CA TRP A 109 -4.33 -13.22 20.26
C TRP A 109 -4.33 -12.29 19.03
N LYS A 110 -3.29 -11.46 18.90
CA LYS A 110 -3.19 -10.41 17.89
C LYS A 110 -2.03 -10.67 16.93
N ASN A 111 -2.32 -10.48 15.65
CA ASN A 111 -1.34 -10.48 14.56
C ASN A 111 -0.84 -9.06 14.31
N VAL A 112 0.43 -8.95 13.92
CA VAL A 112 1.03 -7.74 13.34
C VAL A 112 1.80 -8.12 12.09
N GLY A 113 2.04 -7.17 11.19
CA GLY A 113 2.70 -7.43 9.91
C GLY A 113 3.92 -6.56 9.67
N ILE A 114 4.80 -7.04 8.81
CA ILE A 114 5.91 -6.29 8.23
C ILE A 114 6.10 -6.76 6.79
N ILE A 115 6.23 -5.81 5.88
CA ILE A 115 6.43 -6.10 4.45
C ILE A 115 7.69 -5.42 3.93
N ILE A 116 8.52 -6.19 3.23
CA ILE A 116 9.74 -5.72 2.58
C ILE A 116 9.43 -5.43 1.12
N THR A 117 9.42 -4.15 0.76
CA THR A 117 9.18 -3.71 -0.60
C THR A 117 9.53 -2.23 -0.77
N ALA A 118 9.93 -1.87 -1.99
CA ALA A 118 9.96 -0.48 -2.45
C ALA A 118 8.96 -0.19 -3.58
N SER A 119 7.93 -1.02 -3.80
CA SER A 119 6.83 -0.74 -4.75
C SER A 119 7.37 -0.40 -6.15
N HIS A 120 7.01 0.74 -6.73
CA HIS A 120 7.46 1.25 -8.04
C HIS A 120 8.95 1.62 -8.16
N ASN A 121 9.73 1.65 -7.07
CA ASN A 121 11.14 2.03 -7.13
C ASN A 121 11.97 1.06 -8.01
N PRO A 122 13.13 1.48 -8.54
CA PRO A 122 14.05 0.61 -9.29
C PRO A 122 14.48 -0.63 -8.50
N HIS A 123 14.81 -1.73 -9.18
CA HIS A 123 15.09 -3.05 -8.57
C HIS A 123 16.27 -3.09 -7.56
N ASP A 124 17.21 -2.14 -7.62
CA ASP A 124 18.36 -2.02 -6.72
C ASP A 124 18.03 -1.32 -5.38
N GLU A 125 16.83 -0.75 -5.26
CA GLU A 125 16.29 -0.24 -4.01
C GLU A 125 15.47 -1.29 -3.27
N ASN A 126 15.24 -1.13 -1.98
CA ASN A 126 14.23 -1.88 -1.25
C ASN A 126 13.75 -1.04 -0.04
N GLY A 127 12.82 -1.57 0.73
CA GLY A 127 12.20 -0.84 1.82
C GLY A 127 11.47 -1.73 2.80
N VAL A 128 10.94 -1.10 3.85
CA VAL A 128 10.16 -1.80 4.90
C VAL A 128 8.99 -0.96 5.36
N LYS A 129 7.81 -1.59 5.43
CA LYS A 129 6.57 -1.03 6.01
C LYS A 129 6.08 -1.93 7.14
N ILE A 130 5.58 -1.33 8.21
CA ILE A 130 5.01 -2.04 9.37
C ILE A 130 3.49 -1.89 9.35
N ILE A 131 2.80 -3.00 9.60
CA ILE A 131 1.35 -3.12 9.59
C ILE A 131 0.89 -3.45 11.01
N ASP A 132 0.07 -2.57 11.57
CA ASP A 132 -0.48 -2.72 12.92
C ASP A 132 -1.63 -3.75 12.95
N LYS A 133 -2.10 -4.10 14.15
CA LYS A 133 -3.15 -5.12 14.37
C LYS A 133 -4.50 -4.86 13.69
N ASN A 134 -4.72 -3.66 13.18
CA ASN A 134 -5.91 -3.29 12.40
C ASN A 134 -5.70 -3.50 10.88
N GLY A 135 -4.56 -4.08 10.47
CA GLY A 135 -4.17 -4.27 9.09
C GLY A 135 -3.85 -2.97 8.35
N ARG A 136 -3.63 -1.87 9.06
CA ARG A 136 -3.23 -0.57 8.49
C ARG A 136 -1.79 -0.26 8.88
N GLN A 137 -1.20 0.75 8.25
CA GLN A 137 0.13 1.22 8.63
C GLN A 137 0.13 1.70 10.09
N ILE A 138 1.29 1.67 10.73
CA ILE A 138 1.49 2.23 12.07
C ILE A 138 1.11 3.72 12.11
N ASN A 139 0.72 4.21 13.29
CA ASN A 139 0.33 5.61 13.47
C ASN A 139 1.55 6.56 13.51
N GLU A 140 1.31 7.86 13.39
CA GLU A 140 2.37 8.89 13.36
C GLU A 140 3.29 8.88 14.59
N SER A 141 2.75 8.55 15.78
CA SER A 141 3.56 8.45 17.01
C SER A 141 4.56 7.31 16.91
N TYR A 142 4.13 6.14 16.43
CA TYR A 142 4.98 4.98 16.21
C TYR A 142 5.99 5.20 15.07
N GLU A 143 5.60 5.90 14.00
CA GLU A 143 6.52 6.33 12.94
C GLU A 143 7.63 7.21 13.50
N SER A 144 7.28 8.14 14.40
CA SER A 144 8.25 9.02 15.07
C SER A 144 9.20 8.23 15.97
N TYR A 145 8.69 7.28 16.76
CA TYR A 145 9.53 6.42 17.60
C TYR A 145 10.52 5.60 16.78
N LEU A 146 10.04 4.97 15.70
CA LEU A 146 10.89 4.17 14.83
C LEU A 146 11.90 5.04 14.07
N THR A 147 11.50 6.24 13.62
CA THR A 147 12.41 7.21 13.00
C THR A 147 13.49 7.66 13.97
N ASP A 148 13.16 7.94 15.24
CA ASP A 148 14.17 8.25 16.26
C ASP A 148 15.13 7.08 16.49
N LEU A 149 14.59 5.86 16.63
CA LEU A 149 15.38 4.67 16.87
C LEU A 149 16.38 4.38 15.74
N VAL A 150 15.97 4.53 14.48
CA VAL A 150 16.85 4.34 13.31
C VAL A 150 17.95 5.40 13.27
N ASN A 151 17.60 6.66 13.53
CA ASN A 151 18.55 7.80 13.49
C ASN A 151 19.34 8.02 14.78
N ARG A 152 19.14 7.16 15.78
CA ARG A 152 19.68 7.37 17.12
C ARG A 152 21.20 7.51 17.12
N HIS A 153 21.88 6.73 16.26
CA HIS A 153 23.33 6.80 16.07
C HIS A 153 23.81 8.22 15.66
N LEU A 154 23.17 8.83 14.66
CA LEU A 154 23.48 10.20 14.22
C LEU A 154 23.15 11.22 15.30
N ARG A 155 21.96 11.10 15.91
CA ARG A 155 21.49 12.07 16.93
C ARG A 155 22.35 12.06 18.18
N PHE A 156 22.84 10.88 18.58
CA PHE A 156 23.76 10.75 19.70
C PHE A 156 25.13 11.35 19.39
N LEU A 157 25.69 11.03 18.22
CA LEU A 157 26.97 11.56 17.76
C LEU A 157 26.97 13.10 17.70
N ARG A 158 25.91 13.71 17.16
CA ARG A 158 25.77 15.19 17.10
C ARG A 158 25.74 15.86 18.47
N LYS A 159 25.33 15.15 19.53
CA LYS A 159 25.29 15.69 20.89
C LYS A 159 26.57 15.42 21.68
N ASN A 160 27.39 14.46 21.24
CA ASN A 160 28.55 13.97 21.97
C ASN A 160 29.73 13.82 21.01
N GLU A 161 30.50 14.88 20.82
CA GLU A 161 31.66 14.87 19.89
C GLU A 161 32.73 13.85 20.29
N LYS A 162 32.84 13.52 21.59
CA LYS A 162 33.75 12.50 22.13
C LYS A 162 32.96 11.29 22.61
N CYS A 163 32.60 10.40 21.70
CA CYS A 163 31.97 9.12 22.03
C CYS A 163 32.58 7.94 21.26
N SER A 164 32.56 6.76 21.87
CA SER A 164 32.91 5.50 21.23
C SER A 164 31.69 4.83 20.57
N ILE A 165 31.94 3.80 19.75
CA ILE A 165 30.83 3.06 19.10
C ILE A 165 30.01 2.31 20.15
N ASN A 166 30.65 1.85 21.22
CA ASN A 166 29.97 1.24 22.36
C ASN A 166 29.01 2.24 23.05
N ASP A 167 29.37 3.53 23.15
CA ASP A 167 28.47 4.53 23.74
C ASP A 167 27.23 4.76 22.87
N ILE A 168 27.42 4.78 21.54
CA ILE A 168 26.32 4.87 20.56
C ILE A 168 25.40 3.64 20.68
N VAL A 169 25.98 2.44 20.72
CA VAL A 169 25.24 1.18 20.83
C VAL A 169 24.49 1.09 22.15
N ASP A 170 25.15 1.41 23.27
CA ASP A 170 24.52 1.48 24.60
C ASP A 170 23.32 2.44 24.58
N ASN A 171 23.45 3.60 23.94
CA ASN A 171 22.36 4.57 23.83
C ASN A 171 21.17 4.06 22.99
N ILE A 172 21.45 3.30 21.92
CA ILE A 172 20.41 2.65 21.10
C ILE A 172 19.68 1.60 21.94
N ILE A 173 20.41 0.75 22.67
CA ILE A 173 19.83 -0.29 23.52
C ILE A 173 18.98 0.33 24.63
N ASP A 174 19.47 1.36 25.32
CA ASP A 174 18.72 2.09 26.33
C ASP A 174 17.41 2.69 25.75
N CYS A 175 17.45 3.19 24.51
CA CYS A 175 16.27 3.67 23.81
C CYS A 175 15.26 2.54 23.55
N ILE A 176 15.71 1.33 23.17
CA ILE A 176 14.85 0.16 22.99
C ILE A 176 14.20 -0.23 24.31
N VAL A 177 14.97 -0.35 25.40
CA VAL A 177 14.44 -0.69 26.73
C VAL A 177 13.40 0.33 27.17
N HIS A 178 13.68 1.62 26.96
CA HIS A 178 12.73 2.68 27.28
C HIS A 178 11.42 2.53 26.49
N LEU A 179 11.48 2.28 25.18
CA LEU A 179 10.29 2.06 24.35
C LEU A 179 9.46 0.87 24.85
N PHE A 180 10.09 -0.25 25.22
CA PHE A 180 9.38 -1.41 25.79
C PHE A 180 8.75 -1.11 27.15
N LYS A 181 9.42 -0.32 27.97
CA LYS A 181 8.90 0.08 29.28
C LYS A 181 7.69 1.01 29.17
N GLU A 182 7.73 1.98 28.26
CA GLU A 182 6.62 2.91 28.03
C GLU A 182 5.44 2.24 27.32
N GLU A 183 5.70 1.49 26.24
CA GLU A 183 4.64 1.00 25.37
C GLU A 183 4.09 -0.37 25.76
N ALA A 184 4.89 -1.21 26.43
CA ALA A 184 4.50 -2.56 26.83
C ALA A 184 4.57 -2.81 28.35
N HIS A 185 5.07 -1.85 29.13
CA HIS A 185 5.29 -2.00 30.58
C HIS A 185 6.20 -3.18 30.94
N ILE A 186 7.24 -3.39 30.13
CA ILE A 186 8.23 -4.46 30.28
C ILE A 186 9.62 -3.82 30.36
N ASP A 187 10.34 -4.09 31.45
CA ASP A 187 11.74 -3.71 31.58
C ASP A 187 12.62 -4.83 31.04
N LEU A 188 13.21 -4.64 29.85
CA LEU A 188 14.01 -5.67 29.20
C LEU A 188 15.33 -5.98 29.92
N TYR A 189 15.79 -5.09 30.82
CA TYR A 189 16.97 -5.37 31.65
C TYR A 189 16.68 -6.31 32.83
N ASP A 190 15.40 -6.58 33.13
CA ASP A 190 15.02 -7.63 34.06
C ASP A 190 14.95 -8.98 33.31
N ASP A 191 15.90 -9.87 33.62
CA ASP A 191 16.00 -11.19 32.98
C ASP A 191 14.73 -12.03 33.14
N PHE A 192 14.00 -11.88 34.26
CA PHE A 192 12.73 -12.58 34.44
C PHE A 192 11.65 -12.03 33.48
N ALA A 193 11.58 -10.72 33.34
CA ALA A 193 10.65 -10.08 32.39
C ALA A 193 11.02 -10.43 30.95
N PHE A 194 12.30 -10.47 30.61
CA PHE A 194 12.79 -10.83 29.27
C PHE A 194 12.55 -12.32 28.93
N GLU A 195 12.77 -13.24 29.87
CA GLU A 195 12.44 -14.66 29.67
C GLU A 195 10.93 -14.92 29.63
N SER A 196 10.12 -14.08 30.28
CA SER A 196 8.66 -14.13 30.15
C SER A 196 8.19 -13.90 28.70
N LEU A 197 8.98 -13.24 27.85
CA LEU A 197 8.70 -13.11 26.41
C LEU A 197 8.80 -14.46 25.69
N ARG A 198 9.78 -15.30 26.05
CA ARG A 198 9.90 -16.67 25.53
C ARG A 198 8.71 -17.53 25.94
N MET A 199 8.23 -17.35 27.18
CA MET A 199 7.01 -18.01 27.65
C MET A 199 5.79 -17.55 26.85
N LEU A 200 5.67 -16.26 26.54
CA LEU A 200 4.60 -15.72 25.70
C LEU A 200 4.63 -16.34 24.29
N ASP A 201 5.79 -16.38 23.63
CA ASP A 201 5.96 -17.00 22.30
C ASP A 201 5.58 -18.48 22.30
N ASN A 202 6.06 -19.25 23.29
CA ASN A 202 5.71 -20.66 23.46
C ASN A 202 4.21 -20.87 23.66
N MET A 203 3.60 -20.05 24.51
CA MET A 203 2.17 -20.12 24.81
C MET A 203 1.35 -19.84 23.55
N ILE A 204 1.60 -18.72 22.85
CA ILE A 204 0.85 -18.38 21.63
C ILE A 204 1.02 -19.48 20.59
N ASN A 205 2.23 -20.01 20.40
CA ASN A 205 2.45 -21.13 19.48
C ASN A 205 1.68 -22.40 19.88
N TYR A 206 1.58 -22.72 21.17
CA TYR A 206 0.73 -23.82 21.64
C TYR A 206 -0.75 -23.58 21.28
N PHE A 207 -1.26 -22.37 21.56
CA PHE A 207 -2.62 -21.99 21.15
C PHE A 207 -2.80 -22.07 19.64
N ASN A 208 -1.81 -21.64 18.85
CA ASN A 208 -1.86 -21.69 17.39
C ASN A 208 -2.10 -23.11 16.90
N ARG A 209 -1.48 -24.16 17.46
CA ARG A 209 -1.71 -25.55 17.02
C ARG A 209 -3.18 -26.00 17.09
N HIS A 210 -3.97 -25.37 17.95
CA HIS A 210 -5.36 -25.76 18.21
C HIS A 210 -6.40 -24.72 17.76
N ASN A 211 -6.01 -23.43 17.68
CA ASN A 211 -6.90 -22.35 17.29
C ASN A 211 -7.11 -22.34 15.78
N ALA A 212 -8.32 -22.00 15.32
CA ALA A 212 -8.59 -21.82 13.90
C ALA A 212 -7.84 -20.62 13.33
N ILE A 213 -7.59 -19.54 14.09
CA ILE A 213 -6.82 -18.39 13.61
C ILE A 213 -5.52 -18.34 14.41
N LYS A 214 -4.40 -18.34 13.69
CA LYS A 214 -3.06 -18.29 14.30
C LYS A 214 -2.67 -16.83 14.53
N ALA A 215 -1.98 -16.57 15.63
CA ALA A 215 -1.40 -15.27 15.93
C ALA A 215 0.11 -15.30 15.76
N ASN A 216 0.59 -14.40 14.91
CA ASN A 216 1.96 -14.38 14.44
C ASN A 216 2.45 -12.94 14.22
N VAL A 217 3.77 -12.81 14.12
CA VAL A 217 4.41 -11.73 13.36
C VAL A 217 4.45 -12.19 11.91
N CYS A 218 3.62 -11.59 11.07
CA CYS A 218 3.55 -11.93 9.64
C CYS A 218 4.62 -11.16 8.86
N ILE A 219 5.50 -11.86 8.16
CA ILE A 219 6.55 -11.26 7.32
C ILE A 219 6.28 -11.61 5.86
N GLY A 220 6.32 -10.62 4.98
CA GLY A 220 6.17 -10.81 3.55
C GLY A 220 7.10 -9.91 2.76
N PHE A 221 7.29 -10.22 1.49
CA PHE A 221 8.17 -9.44 0.63
C PHE A 221 7.81 -9.52 -0.84
N ASP A 222 8.28 -8.55 -1.63
CA ASP A 222 8.13 -8.54 -3.08
C ASP A 222 9.21 -9.37 -3.80
N THR A 223 9.27 -9.33 -5.14
CA THR A 223 10.19 -10.13 -5.96
C THR A 223 11.63 -9.58 -6.02
N ARG A 224 11.99 -8.56 -5.22
CA ARG A 224 13.37 -8.04 -5.21
C ARG A 224 14.35 -9.08 -4.70
N SER A 225 15.52 -9.15 -5.33
CA SER A 225 16.60 -10.08 -4.95
C SER A 225 17.08 -9.88 -3.51
N SER A 226 17.11 -8.63 -3.05
CA SER A 226 17.52 -8.27 -1.69
C SER A 226 16.53 -8.72 -0.61
N SER A 227 15.27 -8.99 -0.95
CA SER A 227 14.20 -9.31 0.00
C SER A 227 14.49 -10.55 0.85
N ILE A 228 15.16 -11.56 0.30
CA ILE A 228 15.52 -12.79 1.03
C ILE A 228 16.49 -12.47 2.17
N HIS A 229 17.55 -11.71 1.89
CA HIS A 229 18.53 -11.32 2.90
C HIS A 229 17.89 -10.39 3.95
N LEU A 230 17.11 -9.41 3.51
CA LEU A 230 16.42 -8.50 4.44
C LEU A 230 15.42 -9.24 5.35
N ASN A 231 14.77 -10.29 4.85
CA ASN A 231 13.91 -11.14 5.67
C ASN A 231 14.71 -11.89 6.76
N GLN A 232 15.90 -12.41 6.43
CA GLN A 232 16.76 -13.08 7.41
C GLN A 232 17.16 -12.14 8.56
N ILE A 233 17.40 -10.86 8.28
CA ILE A 233 17.68 -9.84 9.30
C ILE A 233 16.49 -9.71 10.27
N LEU A 234 15.26 -9.68 9.75
CA LEU A 234 14.06 -9.61 10.58
C LEU A 234 13.90 -10.84 11.46
N VAL A 235 14.09 -12.04 10.90
CA VAL A 235 14.00 -13.31 11.64
C VAL A 235 15.08 -13.38 12.73
N GLU A 236 16.33 -13.02 12.42
CA GLU A 236 17.43 -12.95 13.40
C GLU A 236 17.06 -11.97 14.54
N THR A 237 16.59 -10.77 14.19
CA THR A 237 16.22 -9.74 15.16
C THR A 237 15.08 -10.19 16.08
N LEU A 238 14.02 -10.79 15.53
CA LEU A 238 12.88 -11.29 16.31
C LEU A 238 13.29 -12.44 17.23
N SER A 239 14.16 -13.33 16.75
CA SER A 239 14.69 -14.42 17.56
C SER A 239 15.46 -13.92 18.79
N LEU A 240 16.24 -12.84 18.63
CA LEU A 240 16.95 -12.19 19.74
C LEU A 240 16.01 -11.51 20.75
N LEU A 241 14.77 -11.20 20.36
CA LEU A 241 13.70 -10.74 21.25
C LEU A 241 12.89 -11.88 21.87
N ASN A 242 13.37 -13.13 21.76
CA ASN A 242 12.67 -14.35 22.19
C ASN A 242 11.32 -14.58 21.44
N ILE A 243 11.18 -14.08 20.20
CA ILE A 243 10.04 -14.35 19.30
C ILE A 243 10.54 -15.25 18.16
N CYS A 244 10.37 -16.57 18.30
CA CYS A 244 10.84 -17.54 17.31
C CYS A 244 9.70 -18.32 16.68
N LYS A 245 8.81 -18.90 17.50
CA LYS A 245 7.78 -19.83 17.07
C LYS A 245 6.56 -19.13 16.47
N CYS A 246 6.37 -17.85 16.81
CA CYS A 246 5.27 -17.06 16.25
C CYS A 246 5.65 -16.27 14.99
N VAL A 247 6.83 -16.50 14.39
CA VAL A 247 7.24 -15.82 13.14
C VAL A 247 6.63 -16.54 11.94
N ASN A 248 5.73 -15.87 11.23
CA ASN A 248 5.05 -16.41 10.05
C ASN A 248 5.54 -15.73 8.76
N ASN A 249 6.49 -16.36 8.06
CA ASN A 249 6.91 -15.87 6.75
C ASN A 249 5.91 -16.27 5.66
N MET A 250 5.20 -15.30 5.09
CA MET A 250 4.26 -15.49 3.98
C MET A 250 4.93 -15.46 2.61
N PHE A 251 6.24 -15.20 2.55
CA PHE A 251 7.05 -15.18 1.32
C PHE A 251 6.60 -14.07 0.36
N TYR A 252 6.53 -14.36 -0.95
CA TYR A 252 6.04 -13.45 -1.96
C TYR A 252 4.56 -13.16 -1.76
N VAL A 253 4.25 -11.95 -1.31
CA VAL A 253 2.89 -11.45 -1.10
C VAL A 253 2.81 -10.02 -1.62
N THR A 254 1.63 -9.66 -2.13
CA THR A 254 1.37 -8.27 -2.49
C THR A 254 1.22 -7.44 -1.22
N THR A 255 1.52 -6.13 -1.30
CA THR A 255 1.28 -5.22 -0.18
C THR A 255 -0.17 -5.27 0.30
N PRO A 256 -1.19 -5.22 -0.57
CA PRO A 256 -2.58 -5.24 -0.14
C PRO A 256 -3.02 -6.57 0.49
N CYS A 257 -2.48 -7.69 0.02
CA CYS A 257 -2.73 -9.01 0.62
C CYS A 257 -2.24 -9.05 2.07
N MET A 258 -1.02 -8.58 2.34
CA MET A 258 -0.50 -8.56 3.72
C MET A 258 -1.36 -7.68 4.65
N HIS A 259 -1.75 -6.49 4.19
CA HIS A 259 -2.64 -5.60 4.93
C HIS A 259 -3.99 -6.27 5.24
N PHE A 260 -4.61 -6.90 4.24
CA PHE A 260 -5.87 -7.62 4.39
C PHE A 260 -5.75 -8.78 5.37
N VAL A 261 -4.73 -9.63 5.22
CA VAL A 261 -4.51 -10.82 6.05
C VAL A 261 -4.34 -10.45 7.53
N VAL A 262 -3.53 -9.42 7.83
CA VAL A 262 -3.35 -8.95 9.20
C VAL A 262 -4.67 -8.41 9.78
N TYR A 263 -5.45 -7.66 9.00
CA TYR A 263 -6.77 -7.22 9.42
C TYR A 263 -7.72 -8.40 9.66
N PHE A 264 -7.84 -9.29 8.68
CA PHE A 264 -8.74 -10.44 8.69
C PHE A 264 -8.52 -11.28 9.94
N PHE A 265 -7.28 -11.73 10.22
CA PHE A 265 -7.02 -12.55 11.41
C PHE A 265 -7.29 -11.85 12.74
N ASN A 266 -7.32 -10.51 12.75
CA ASN A 266 -7.64 -9.74 13.95
C ASN A 266 -9.13 -9.38 14.08
N ALA A 267 -9.90 -9.44 12.98
CA ALA A 267 -11.25 -8.87 12.87
C ALA A 267 -12.36 -9.88 12.49
N VAL A 268 -12.02 -11.08 11.99
CA VAL A 268 -12.90 -12.14 11.44
C VAL A 268 -14.09 -12.56 12.32
N ASN A 269 -14.15 -12.17 13.60
CA ASN A 269 -15.27 -12.46 14.51
C ASN A 269 -15.74 -11.22 15.31
N VAL A 270 -15.45 -10.03 14.81
CA VAL A 270 -15.72 -8.75 15.48
C VAL A 270 -16.26 -7.71 14.52
N ASP A 271 -15.76 -7.70 13.29
CA ASP A 271 -16.10 -6.68 12.31
C ASP A 271 -17.17 -7.17 11.33
N GLU A 272 -18.31 -6.47 11.31
CA GLU A 272 -19.43 -6.74 10.40
C GLU A 272 -19.12 -6.49 8.93
N ALA A 273 -17.99 -5.85 8.62
CA ALA A 273 -17.52 -5.64 7.25
C ALA A 273 -16.99 -6.93 6.59
N LEU A 274 -16.62 -7.94 7.39
CA LEU A 274 -16.20 -9.25 6.88
C LEU A 274 -17.40 -10.17 6.68
N ASP A 275 -17.49 -10.82 5.53
CA ASP A 275 -18.63 -11.70 5.20
C ASP A 275 -18.56 -13.01 6.01
N PRO A 276 -19.47 -13.22 7.00
CA PRO A 276 -19.43 -14.38 7.90
C PRO A 276 -19.68 -15.70 7.18
N ASP A 277 -20.45 -15.70 6.09
CA ASP A 277 -20.66 -16.92 5.33
C ASP A 277 -19.39 -17.34 4.61
N VAL A 278 -18.55 -16.40 4.14
CA VAL A 278 -17.25 -16.72 3.51
C VAL A 278 -16.33 -17.38 4.53
N ILE A 279 -16.40 -16.93 5.78
CA ILE A 279 -15.69 -17.49 6.93
C ILE A 279 -16.22 -18.88 7.29
N ASN A 280 -17.54 -19.10 7.20
CA ASN A 280 -18.21 -20.33 7.59
C ASN A 280 -18.26 -21.40 6.47
N SER A 281 -18.15 -21.02 5.19
CA SER A 281 -18.29 -21.91 4.04
C SER A 281 -17.14 -22.91 3.83
N GLY A 282 -16.19 -22.97 4.76
CA GLY A 282 -15.17 -24.02 4.84
C GLY A 282 -13.78 -23.42 4.96
N GLY A 283 -13.09 -23.69 6.07
CA GLY A 283 -11.72 -23.26 6.35
C GLY A 283 -10.66 -23.90 5.47
N ASN A 284 -10.89 -23.96 4.16
CA ASN A 284 -9.91 -24.44 3.22
C ASN A 284 -8.90 -23.31 2.98
N SER A 285 -7.64 -23.61 3.28
CA SER A 285 -6.46 -22.76 3.02
C SER A 285 -6.23 -21.54 3.93
N LEU A 286 -6.77 -21.53 5.16
CA LEU A 286 -6.33 -20.56 6.17
C LEU A 286 -4.92 -20.87 6.70
N HIS A 287 -4.52 -22.14 6.66
CA HIS A 287 -3.22 -22.62 7.13
C HIS A 287 -2.30 -22.95 5.99
N LYS A 288 -1.00 -22.96 6.30
CA LYS A 288 0.00 -23.42 5.34
C LYS A 288 -0.18 -24.90 5.06
N GLU A 289 -0.08 -25.27 3.80
CA GLU A 289 -0.18 -26.65 3.33
C GLU A 289 1.11 -27.08 2.62
N LEU A 290 1.33 -28.39 2.58
CA LEU A 290 2.38 -28.98 1.75
C LEU A 290 2.03 -28.72 0.29
N GLY A 291 2.85 -27.90 -0.39
CA GLY A 291 2.64 -27.53 -1.80
C GLY A 291 2.22 -26.07 -2.01
N ASP A 292 2.08 -25.27 -0.95
CA ASP A 292 1.83 -23.82 -1.05
C ASP A 292 2.81 -23.10 -1.98
N LEU A 293 4.05 -23.58 -2.05
CA LEU A 293 5.13 -23.00 -2.85
C LEU A 293 5.31 -23.64 -4.24
N ASP A 294 4.45 -24.59 -4.65
CA ASP A 294 4.63 -25.32 -5.91
C ASP A 294 4.56 -24.41 -7.15
N TYR A 295 3.82 -23.30 -7.06
CA TYR A 295 3.74 -22.30 -8.14
C TYR A 295 5.11 -21.72 -8.50
N LEU A 296 6.07 -21.66 -7.56
CA LEU A 296 7.39 -21.09 -7.80
C LEU A 296 8.21 -21.87 -8.83
N ARG A 297 7.88 -23.13 -9.11
CA ARG A 297 8.56 -23.94 -10.15
C ARG A 297 8.39 -23.37 -11.56
N HIS A 298 7.42 -22.49 -11.76
CA HIS A 298 7.08 -21.90 -13.05
C HIS A 298 7.66 -20.49 -13.26
N PHE A 299 8.44 -19.97 -12.30
CA PHE A 299 8.96 -18.61 -12.35
C PHE A 299 10.47 -18.58 -12.16
N CYS A 300 11.15 -17.69 -12.88
CA CYS A 300 12.56 -17.42 -12.67
C CYS A 300 12.69 -16.23 -11.71
N LEU A 301 13.00 -16.52 -10.45
CA LEU A 301 13.17 -15.49 -9.42
C LEU A 301 14.65 -15.24 -9.10
N PRO A 302 15.03 -14.02 -8.72
CA PRO A 302 16.42 -13.72 -8.36
C PRO A 302 16.89 -14.59 -7.18
N GLY A 303 18.00 -15.30 -7.36
CA GLY A 303 18.51 -16.28 -6.38
C GLY A 303 18.15 -17.75 -6.69
N GLY A 304 17.44 -18.00 -7.80
CA GLY A 304 17.11 -19.34 -8.30
C GLY A 304 15.90 -20.00 -7.61
N ASN A 305 15.51 -21.17 -8.10
CA ASN A 305 14.35 -21.93 -7.58
C ASN A 305 14.60 -22.58 -6.20
N ALA A 306 15.83 -22.51 -5.68
CA ALA A 306 16.25 -23.11 -4.41
C ALA A 306 16.04 -22.12 -3.24
N LEU A 307 14.83 -21.59 -3.12
CA LEU A 307 14.46 -20.75 -1.97
C LEU A 307 14.51 -21.57 -0.68
N PRO A 308 14.96 -21.00 0.45
CA PRO A 308 14.95 -21.71 1.73
C PRO A 308 13.50 -22.00 2.15
N GLN A 309 13.00 -23.21 1.84
CA GLN A 309 11.65 -23.65 2.22
C GLN A 309 11.42 -23.55 3.72
N GLU A 310 12.49 -23.67 4.50
CA GLU A 310 12.52 -23.47 5.95
C GLU A 310 12.08 -22.08 6.39
N LEU A 311 12.26 -21.04 5.57
CA LEU A 311 11.75 -19.71 5.90
C LEU A 311 10.22 -19.74 5.91
N TYR A 312 9.60 -20.35 4.89
CA TYR A 312 8.14 -20.40 4.77
C TYR A 312 7.50 -21.42 5.72
N TYR A 313 7.98 -22.66 5.76
CA TYR A 313 7.39 -23.71 6.60
C TYR A 313 7.90 -23.68 8.05
N GLY A 314 8.91 -22.84 8.32
CA GLY A 314 9.61 -22.72 9.58
C GLY A 314 10.57 -23.88 9.86
N ARG A 315 11.49 -23.68 10.82
CA ARG A 315 12.52 -24.69 11.18
C ARG A 315 12.01 -25.70 12.21
N SER A 316 12.63 -26.89 12.26
CA SER A 316 12.29 -27.92 13.25
C SER A 316 12.64 -27.50 14.69
N GLU A 317 11.91 -27.99 15.70
CA GLU A 317 12.04 -27.55 17.10
C GLU A 317 13.49 -27.64 17.65
N ASN A 318 14.30 -28.59 17.18
CA ASN A 318 15.68 -28.80 17.62
C ASN A 318 16.71 -27.80 17.05
N SER A 319 16.31 -26.92 16.13
CA SER A 319 17.22 -26.02 15.41
C SER A 319 17.26 -24.59 15.99
N TYR A 320 16.27 -24.20 16.81
CA TYR A 320 16.22 -22.87 17.40
C TYR A 320 17.19 -22.70 18.58
N ASP A 321 17.64 -23.80 19.21
CA ASP A 321 18.62 -23.79 20.29
C ASP A 321 20.09 -23.80 19.79
N GLN A 322 20.34 -23.86 18.46
CA GLN A 322 21.68 -23.97 17.86
C GLN A 322 22.01 -22.85 16.84
N LEU A 323 21.59 -21.61 17.10
CA LEU A 323 21.95 -20.45 16.28
C LEU A 323 23.41 -20.01 16.51
N SER A 324 24.39 -20.84 16.12
CA SER A 324 25.81 -20.46 16.15
C SER A 324 26.67 -20.91 14.96
N HIS A 325 26.13 -21.50 13.88
CA HIS A 325 26.90 -21.75 12.66
C HIS A 325 26.05 -21.69 11.37
N PRO A 326 26.47 -20.94 10.33
CA PRO A 326 25.87 -20.98 9.01
C PRO A 326 26.65 -21.96 8.13
N GLU A 327 26.04 -23.08 7.75
CA GLU A 327 26.28 -23.87 6.52
C GLU A 327 25.67 -25.27 6.70
N GLY A 328 24.66 -25.59 5.88
CA GLY A 328 24.03 -26.92 5.89
C GLY A 328 23.03 -27.10 4.75
N GLU A 329 23.18 -28.19 4.00
CA GLU A 329 22.43 -28.56 2.80
C GLU A 329 20.91 -28.63 2.98
N VAL A 330 20.20 -28.30 1.89
CA VAL A 330 18.74 -28.35 1.75
C VAL A 330 18.20 -29.75 2.06
N ARG A 331 17.51 -29.91 3.20
CA ARG A 331 16.81 -31.16 3.56
C ARG A 331 15.35 -31.11 3.13
N THR A 332 14.89 -32.16 2.47
CA THR A 332 13.49 -32.40 2.14
C THR A 332 12.65 -32.60 3.41
N VAL A 333 11.55 -31.87 3.54
CA VAL A 333 10.62 -31.94 4.67
C VAL A 333 9.95 -33.33 4.70
N GLN A 334 10.24 -34.15 5.73
CA GLN A 334 9.62 -35.46 5.95
C GLN A 334 8.18 -35.33 6.50
N SER A 335 7.35 -36.36 6.28
CA SER A 335 5.92 -36.40 6.62
C SER A 335 5.57 -36.25 8.12
N SER A 336 6.54 -36.35 9.02
CA SER A 336 6.37 -36.09 10.46
C SER A 336 6.32 -34.59 10.82
N ASN A 337 6.61 -33.68 9.88
CA ASN A 337 6.71 -32.22 10.11
C ASN A 337 5.39 -31.42 9.91
N VAL A 338 4.26 -32.09 9.62
CA VAL A 338 2.97 -31.42 9.33
C VAL A 338 2.44 -30.62 10.52
N THR A 339 2.74 -31.04 11.75
CA THR A 339 2.27 -30.37 12.98
C THR A 339 2.77 -28.93 13.12
N HIS A 340 3.95 -28.62 12.56
CA HIS A 340 4.49 -27.26 12.57
C HIS A 340 3.69 -26.34 11.63
N LEU A 341 3.29 -26.83 10.44
CA LEU A 341 2.53 -26.06 9.44
C LEU A 341 1.19 -25.58 9.97
N MET A 342 0.52 -26.40 10.77
CA MET A 342 -0.76 -26.05 11.40
C MET A 342 -0.64 -24.88 12.39
N GLY A 343 0.57 -24.46 12.77
CA GLY A 343 0.80 -23.29 13.61
C GLY A 343 0.78 -21.94 12.87
N TYR A 344 0.70 -21.94 11.54
CA TYR A 344 0.89 -20.74 10.71
C TYR A 344 -0.25 -20.51 9.72
N ASN A 345 -0.48 -19.23 9.42
CA ASN A 345 -1.48 -18.83 8.43
C ASN A 345 -0.90 -18.74 7.01
N SER A 346 -1.73 -19.01 6.01
CA SER A 346 -1.44 -18.86 4.57
C SER A 346 -2.03 -17.57 4.02
N ASP A 347 -1.46 -17.06 2.91
CA ASP A 347 -2.00 -15.93 2.16
C ASP A 347 -3.14 -16.35 1.20
N ARG A 348 -3.35 -17.65 0.99
CA ARG A 348 -4.46 -18.19 0.16
C ARG A 348 -5.83 -17.67 0.59
N ILE A 349 -6.04 -17.46 1.88
CA ILE A 349 -7.28 -16.91 2.43
C ILE A 349 -7.69 -15.58 1.79
N TYR A 350 -6.74 -14.75 1.37
CA TYR A 350 -7.01 -13.51 0.64
C TYR A 350 -7.73 -13.79 -0.69
N PHE A 351 -7.18 -14.70 -1.50
CA PHE A 351 -7.74 -15.05 -2.80
C PHE A 351 -9.08 -15.75 -2.67
N ASP A 352 -9.20 -16.67 -1.71
CA ASP A 352 -10.46 -17.36 -1.43
C ASP A 352 -11.54 -16.38 -0.98
N TYR A 353 -11.21 -15.45 -0.07
CA TYR A 353 -12.16 -14.46 0.43
C TYR A 353 -12.72 -13.61 -0.72
N PHE A 354 -11.85 -12.98 -1.50
CA PHE A 354 -12.30 -12.10 -2.60
C PHE A 354 -12.96 -12.88 -3.74
N THR A 355 -12.55 -14.14 -4.01
CA THR A 355 -13.23 -14.99 -4.98
C THR A 355 -14.66 -15.32 -4.55
N HIS A 356 -14.88 -15.65 -3.28
CA HIS A 356 -16.22 -15.93 -2.77
C HIS A 356 -17.08 -14.67 -2.68
N ALA A 357 -16.53 -13.56 -2.19
CA ALA A 357 -17.20 -12.27 -2.15
C ALA A 357 -17.62 -11.82 -3.55
N PHE A 358 -16.73 -11.97 -4.55
CA PHE A 358 -17.03 -11.71 -5.95
C PHE A 358 -18.14 -12.61 -6.48
N LYS A 359 -18.06 -13.93 -6.27
CA LYS A 359 -19.08 -14.90 -6.73
C LYS A 359 -20.47 -14.53 -6.21
N LYS A 360 -20.58 -14.10 -4.94
CA LYS A 360 -21.84 -13.61 -4.36
C LYS A 360 -22.30 -12.30 -4.95
N LEU A 361 -21.40 -11.32 -5.07
CA LEU A 361 -21.70 -10.01 -5.65
C LEU A 361 -22.19 -10.14 -7.11
N TYR A 362 -21.46 -10.91 -7.92
CA TYR A 362 -21.79 -11.17 -9.33
C TYR A 362 -23.20 -11.74 -9.46
N ARG A 363 -23.52 -12.83 -8.73
CA ARG A 363 -24.86 -13.46 -8.78
C ARG A 363 -25.95 -12.49 -8.33
N CYS A 364 -25.70 -11.75 -7.23
CA CYS A 364 -26.65 -10.78 -6.71
C CYS A 364 -26.95 -9.68 -7.73
N LEU A 365 -25.93 -9.08 -8.36
CA LEU A 365 -26.11 -8.07 -9.40
C LEU A 365 -26.81 -8.65 -10.63
N ASP A 366 -26.40 -9.82 -11.09
CA ASP A 366 -26.98 -10.45 -12.27
C ASP A 366 -28.47 -10.76 -12.08
N GLU A 367 -28.85 -11.35 -10.95
CA GLU A 367 -30.25 -11.64 -10.61
C GLU A 367 -31.10 -10.36 -10.50
N ILE A 368 -30.62 -9.36 -9.76
CA ILE A 368 -31.36 -8.12 -9.49
C ILE A 368 -31.55 -7.30 -10.76
N PHE A 369 -30.57 -7.29 -11.65
CA PHE A 369 -30.58 -6.53 -12.90
C PHE A 369 -30.90 -7.40 -14.13
N LYS A 370 -31.67 -8.48 -13.95
CA LYS A 370 -32.28 -9.29 -15.02
C LYS A 370 -31.28 -9.90 -16.02
N GLY A 371 -30.19 -10.47 -15.50
CA GLY A 371 -29.16 -11.14 -16.30
C GLY A 371 -28.21 -10.17 -17.00
N VAL A 372 -27.99 -8.97 -16.44
CA VAL A 372 -27.19 -7.91 -17.09
C VAL A 372 -25.75 -8.37 -17.40
N LEU A 373 -25.15 -9.17 -16.53
CA LEU A 373 -23.79 -9.68 -16.67
C LEU A 373 -23.77 -10.90 -17.58
N THR A 374 -24.73 -11.82 -17.42
CA THR A 374 -24.81 -13.03 -18.25
C THR A 374 -25.23 -12.76 -19.69
N LYS A 375 -26.00 -11.70 -19.96
CA LYS A 375 -26.33 -11.24 -21.32
C LYS A 375 -25.17 -10.49 -21.99
N ASN A 376 -24.26 -9.91 -21.21
CA ASN A 376 -23.07 -9.24 -21.69
C ASN A 376 -21.89 -10.23 -21.78
N CYS A 377 -21.99 -11.20 -22.70
CA CYS A 377 -21.21 -12.44 -22.65
C CYS A 377 -20.04 -12.53 -23.64
N GLU A 378 -19.68 -11.45 -24.33
CA GLU A 378 -18.56 -11.48 -25.27
C GLU A 378 -17.23 -11.65 -24.51
N GLU A 379 -16.43 -12.61 -24.97
CA GLU A 379 -15.09 -12.81 -24.40
C GLU A 379 -14.19 -11.64 -24.79
N GLU A 380 -13.62 -10.96 -23.80
CA GLU A 380 -12.71 -9.84 -24.00
C GLU A 380 -11.29 -10.23 -23.57
N ILE A 381 -10.30 -9.92 -24.40
CA ILE A 381 -8.89 -10.13 -24.10
C ILE A 381 -8.34 -8.90 -23.39
N ILE A 382 -7.65 -9.11 -22.26
CA ILE A 382 -6.97 -8.04 -21.52
C ILE A 382 -5.50 -8.40 -21.40
N HIS A 383 -4.63 -7.49 -21.82
CA HIS A 383 -3.20 -7.61 -21.60
C HIS A 383 -2.83 -6.98 -20.27
N VAL A 384 -2.21 -7.76 -19.40
CA VAL A 384 -1.90 -7.35 -18.03
C VAL A 384 -0.39 -7.33 -17.85
N ASP A 385 0.15 -6.13 -17.70
CA ASP A 385 1.55 -5.88 -17.38
C ASP A 385 1.79 -6.10 -15.88
N CYS A 386 2.50 -7.18 -15.57
CA CYS A 386 2.78 -7.62 -14.22
C CYS A 386 4.02 -6.96 -13.60
N SER A 387 4.67 -6.01 -14.28
CA SER A 387 5.89 -5.30 -13.82
C SER A 387 7.11 -6.18 -13.53
N ASN A 388 7.09 -7.45 -13.92
CA ASN A 388 7.97 -8.51 -13.40
C ASN A 388 7.91 -8.63 -11.85
N GLY A 389 6.82 -8.12 -11.26
CA GLY A 389 6.56 -8.05 -9.84
C GLY A 389 5.76 -9.23 -9.31
N VAL A 390 5.23 -9.07 -8.10
CA VAL A 390 4.48 -10.13 -7.40
C VAL A 390 3.22 -10.55 -8.15
N ALA A 391 2.63 -9.67 -8.98
CA ALA A 391 1.49 -10.01 -9.82
C ALA A 391 1.75 -11.21 -10.74
N SER A 392 2.99 -11.39 -11.20
CA SER A 392 3.43 -12.54 -12.00
C SER A 392 3.02 -13.87 -11.36
N LEU A 393 3.20 -13.94 -10.04
CA LEU A 393 3.06 -15.13 -9.20
C LEU A 393 1.62 -15.35 -8.72
N LYS A 394 0.86 -14.28 -8.54
CA LYS A 394 -0.38 -14.31 -7.75
C LYS A 394 -1.66 -14.06 -8.53
N LEU A 395 -1.58 -13.45 -9.72
CA LEU A 395 -2.78 -13.07 -10.49
C LEU A 395 -3.65 -14.26 -10.88
N ASP A 396 -3.03 -15.41 -11.18
CA ASP A 396 -3.73 -16.61 -11.65
C ASP A 396 -4.65 -17.24 -10.58
N ASN A 397 -4.47 -16.89 -9.31
CA ASN A 397 -5.37 -17.32 -8.23
C ASN A 397 -6.82 -16.81 -8.44
N PHE A 398 -7.02 -15.77 -9.25
CA PHE A 398 -8.35 -15.26 -9.63
C PHE A 398 -8.87 -15.83 -10.97
N CYS A 399 -8.30 -16.91 -11.50
CA CYS A 399 -8.71 -17.47 -12.80
C CYS A 399 -10.22 -17.78 -12.90
N ASP A 400 -10.85 -18.22 -11.81
CA ASP A 400 -12.29 -18.45 -11.74
C ASP A 400 -13.12 -17.18 -11.92
N VAL A 401 -12.66 -16.07 -11.32
CA VAL A 401 -13.31 -14.76 -11.43
C VAL A 401 -13.25 -14.27 -12.88
N PHE A 402 -12.08 -14.38 -13.52
CA PHE A 402 -11.92 -13.99 -14.93
C PHE A 402 -12.77 -14.85 -15.88
N LYS A 403 -12.89 -16.16 -15.63
CA LYS A 403 -13.80 -17.04 -16.38
C LYS A 403 -15.26 -16.63 -16.24
N MET A 404 -15.69 -16.21 -15.04
CA MET A 404 -17.05 -15.72 -14.80
C MET A 404 -17.32 -14.40 -15.53
N LEU A 405 -16.34 -13.49 -15.56
CA LEU A 405 -16.43 -12.21 -16.27
C LEU A 405 -16.21 -12.33 -17.79
N LYS A 406 -15.93 -13.54 -18.31
CA LYS A 406 -15.54 -13.77 -19.72
C LYS A 406 -14.34 -12.92 -20.14
N LYS A 407 -13.35 -12.80 -19.24
CA LYS A 407 -12.09 -12.10 -19.52
C LYS A 407 -10.97 -13.10 -19.71
N LYS A 408 -10.30 -13.01 -20.85
CA LYS A 408 -9.08 -13.78 -21.13
C LYS A 408 -7.87 -12.92 -20.80
N ILE A 409 -7.18 -13.29 -19.72
CA ILE A 409 -6.00 -12.57 -19.25
C ILE A 409 -4.75 -13.05 -19.99
N ILE A 410 -4.02 -12.13 -20.60
CA ILE A 410 -2.71 -12.36 -21.20
C ILE A 410 -1.68 -11.57 -20.39
N LYS A 411 -0.87 -12.27 -19.59
CA LYS A 411 0.21 -11.64 -18.82
C LYS A 411 1.34 -11.21 -19.75
N ILE A 412 1.83 -9.98 -19.58
CA ILE A 412 3.06 -9.44 -20.17
C ILE A 412 3.97 -8.94 -19.04
N ASN A 413 5.29 -8.87 -19.28
CA ASN A 413 6.30 -8.52 -18.28
C ASN A 413 6.04 -9.24 -16.94
N PHE A 414 6.15 -10.57 -16.97
CA PHE A 414 6.07 -11.40 -15.77
C PHE A 414 7.41 -12.12 -15.58
N ALA A 415 7.73 -12.50 -14.34
CA ALA A 415 9.02 -13.07 -13.94
C ALA A 415 9.29 -14.48 -14.55
N GLU A 416 9.63 -14.51 -15.83
CA GLU A 416 9.83 -15.74 -16.62
C GLU A 416 11.30 -16.15 -16.71
N ASP A 417 12.21 -15.16 -16.77
CA ASP A 417 13.64 -15.35 -16.96
C ASP A 417 14.50 -14.31 -16.21
N GLU A 418 15.82 -14.45 -16.26
CA GLU A 418 16.76 -13.53 -15.60
C GLU A 418 16.73 -12.10 -16.18
N GLU A 419 16.22 -11.92 -17.40
CA GLU A 419 16.07 -10.61 -18.02
C GLU A 419 14.80 -9.88 -17.54
N SER A 420 13.94 -10.54 -16.77
CA SER A 420 12.69 -10.03 -16.23
C SER A 420 12.93 -9.12 -15.03
N VAL A 421 13.51 -7.94 -15.27
CA VAL A 421 13.86 -6.96 -14.23
C VAL A 421 12.62 -6.20 -13.73
N LEU A 422 12.41 -6.21 -12.41
CA LEU A 422 11.31 -5.52 -11.74
C LEU A 422 11.22 -4.04 -12.13
N ASN A 423 10.03 -3.59 -12.54
CA ASN A 423 9.69 -2.21 -12.94
C ASN A 423 10.55 -1.65 -14.10
N PHE A 424 11.33 -2.46 -14.81
CA PHE A 424 12.21 -1.97 -15.86
C PHE A 424 11.43 -1.70 -17.16
N HIS A 425 11.23 -0.41 -17.47
CA HIS A 425 10.45 0.05 -18.64
C HIS A 425 9.03 -0.56 -18.71
N CYS A 426 8.45 -0.89 -17.56
CA CYS A 426 7.11 -1.45 -17.42
C CYS A 426 6.49 -1.01 -16.09
N GLY A 427 5.20 -1.27 -15.92
CA GLY A 427 4.45 -1.03 -14.70
C GLY A 427 3.64 0.25 -14.66
N ALA A 428 2.72 0.31 -13.70
CA ALA A 428 1.75 1.40 -13.57
C ALA A 428 2.43 2.77 -13.51
N ASP A 429 3.52 2.90 -12.74
CA ASP A 429 4.26 4.15 -12.64
C ASP A 429 4.95 4.52 -13.95
N TYR A 430 5.55 3.57 -14.67
CA TYR A 430 6.18 3.82 -15.96
C TYR A 430 5.15 4.27 -17.01
N VAL A 431 4.02 3.55 -17.12
CA VAL A 431 2.96 3.88 -18.09
C VAL A 431 2.36 5.24 -17.79
N TYR A 432 1.98 5.48 -16.52
CA TYR A 432 1.39 6.75 -16.10
C TYR A 432 2.38 7.90 -16.25
N SER A 433 3.60 7.73 -15.72
CA SER A 433 4.56 8.81 -15.70
C SER A 433 5.12 9.10 -17.09
N LYS A 434 5.72 8.10 -17.74
CA LYS A 434 6.40 8.28 -19.02
C LYS A 434 5.44 8.37 -20.20
N ARG A 435 4.16 8.03 -20.02
CA ARG A 435 3.13 8.03 -21.08
C ARG A 435 3.52 7.17 -22.27
N LYS A 436 4.16 6.04 -21.99
CA LYS A 436 4.68 5.10 -22.98
C LYS A 436 4.07 3.74 -22.75
N LEU A 437 3.95 2.95 -23.83
CA LEU A 437 3.64 1.54 -23.70
C LEU A 437 4.74 0.86 -22.89
N PRO A 438 4.39 -0.08 -22.00
CA PRO A 438 5.39 -0.88 -21.32
C PRO A 438 6.16 -1.71 -22.35
N LEU A 439 7.36 -2.14 -21.98
CA LEU A 439 8.19 -3.00 -22.83
C LEU A 439 7.37 -4.20 -23.28
N ASP A 440 7.29 -4.41 -24.59
CA ASP A 440 6.47 -5.45 -25.20
C ASP A 440 7.32 -6.44 -25.98
N ARG A 441 8.05 -7.28 -25.24
CA ARG A 441 8.97 -8.28 -25.84
C ARG A 441 8.28 -9.25 -26.78
N ARG A 442 6.97 -9.48 -26.56
CA ARG A 442 6.16 -10.46 -27.29
C ARG A 442 5.31 -9.82 -28.41
N ASN A 443 5.45 -8.51 -28.65
CA ASN A 443 4.66 -7.74 -29.62
C ASN A 443 3.13 -7.92 -29.43
N CYS A 444 2.67 -8.07 -28.20
CA CYS A 444 1.26 -8.26 -27.85
C CYS A 444 0.43 -6.96 -27.90
N LEU A 445 1.06 -5.81 -27.68
CA LEU A 445 0.44 -4.47 -27.64
C LEU A 445 0.39 -3.79 -29.01
N GLY A 446 0.87 -4.48 -30.06
CA GLY A 446 0.93 -3.98 -31.43
C GLY A 446 -0.42 -3.88 -32.16
N GLY A 447 -1.47 -4.53 -31.67
CA GLY A 447 -2.81 -4.45 -32.23
C GLY A 447 -3.50 -3.12 -31.90
N GLY A 448 -4.20 -2.52 -32.85
CA GLY A 448 -5.09 -1.39 -32.57
C GLY A 448 -6.18 -1.75 -31.56
N HIS A 449 -6.55 -0.82 -30.69
CA HIS A 449 -7.65 -1.00 -29.72
C HIS A 449 -7.39 -2.11 -28.67
N THR A 450 -6.13 -2.41 -28.38
CA THR A 450 -5.77 -3.44 -27.39
C THR A 450 -5.97 -2.91 -25.97
N LYS A 451 -7.02 -3.36 -25.28
CA LYS A 451 -7.27 -3.07 -23.87
C LYS A 451 -6.19 -3.68 -22.98
N SER A 452 -5.55 -2.82 -22.18
CA SER A 452 -4.43 -3.20 -21.33
C SER A 452 -4.48 -2.52 -19.98
N CYS A 453 -3.84 -3.12 -18.98
CA CYS A 453 -3.56 -2.46 -17.70
C CYS A 453 -2.17 -2.85 -17.19
N SER A 454 -1.62 -2.02 -16.32
CA SER A 454 -0.34 -2.26 -15.64
C SER A 454 -0.52 -2.21 -14.14
N PHE A 455 0.04 -3.19 -13.45
CA PHE A 455 0.29 -3.15 -12.01
C PHE A 455 1.62 -2.48 -11.71
N ASP A 456 1.87 -2.04 -10.48
CA ASP A 456 3.23 -1.78 -10.00
C ASP A 456 3.84 -3.01 -9.29
N GLY A 457 5.10 -2.93 -8.87
CA GLY A 457 5.87 -4.08 -8.38
C GLY A 457 5.26 -4.83 -7.19
N ASP A 458 4.64 -4.12 -6.24
CA ASP A 458 3.97 -4.69 -5.05
C ASP A 458 2.43 -4.71 -5.13
N VAL A 459 1.89 -4.32 -6.29
CA VAL A 459 0.49 -4.47 -6.68
C VAL A 459 -0.45 -3.60 -5.81
N ASP A 460 -0.01 -2.39 -5.46
CA ASP A 460 -0.83 -1.37 -4.78
C ASP A 460 -1.42 -0.32 -5.74
N ARG A 461 -1.02 -0.34 -7.02
CA ARG A 461 -1.52 0.53 -8.10
C ARG A 461 -1.97 -0.23 -9.33
N ILE A 462 -3.02 0.27 -9.98
CA ILE A 462 -3.42 -0.13 -11.33
C ILE A 462 -3.70 1.08 -12.21
N VAL A 463 -3.21 1.03 -13.45
CA VAL A 463 -3.52 2.02 -14.50
C VAL A 463 -3.94 1.27 -15.76
N TYR A 464 -5.02 1.73 -16.40
CA TYR A 464 -5.49 1.20 -17.68
C TYR A 464 -4.99 2.03 -18.84
N PHE A 465 -4.81 1.40 -19.99
CA PHE A 465 -4.42 2.08 -21.22
C PHE A 465 -4.81 1.29 -22.46
N TYR A 466 -4.82 1.98 -23.59
CA TYR A 466 -4.95 1.36 -24.91
C TYR A 466 -4.19 2.16 -25.97
N VAL A 467 -3.92 1.51 -27.10
CA VAL A 467 -3.31 2.13 -28.28
C VAL A 467 -4.42 2.65 -29.19
N ASP A 468 -4.41 3.96 -29.42
CA ASP A 468 -5.31 4.59 -30.38
C ASP A 468 -4.76 4.48 -31.82
N ASN A 469 -5.54 3.88 -32.71
CA ASN A 469 -5.23 3.74 -34.13
C ASN A 469 -5.80 4.87 -34.99
N THR A 470 -6.54 5.82 -34.41
CA THR A 470 -7.23 6.90 -35.13
C THR A 470 -6.30 8.03 -35.56
N GLY A 471 -5.15 7.73 -36.18
CA GLY A 471 -4.48 8.63 -37.13
C GLY A 471 -4.21 10.08 -36.70
N ARG A 472 -4.20 10.44 -35.40
CA ARG A 472 -3.55 11.66 -34.94
C ARG A 472 -2.06 11.46 -35.21
N LYS A 473 -1.62 11.90 -36.39
CA LYS A 473 -0.20 12.05 -36.70
C LYS A 473 0.35 13.01 -35.66
N CYS A 474 1.04 12.50 -34.64
CA CYS A 474 1.93 13.34 -33.87
C CYS A 474 3.02 13.78 -34.85
N THR A 475 2.95 15.03 -35.30
CA THR A 475 4.12 15.66 -35.90
C THR A 475 5.19 15.77 -34.80
N PRO A 476 6.50 15.73 -35.13
CA PRO A 476 7.56 15.84 -34.12
C PRO A 476 7.51 17.11 -33.26
N GLU A 477 6.71 18.10 -33.67
CA GLU A 477 6.47 19.37 -32.98
C GLU A 477 5.21 19.34 -32.08
N GLU A 478 4.35 18.32 -32.22
CA GLU A 478 3.15 18.11 -31.42
C GLU A 478 3.40 17.06 -30.33
N TRP A 479 4.07 17.48 -29.26
CA TRP A 479 4.07 16.74 -28.00
C TRP A 479 2.65 16.82 -27.39
N ASP A 480 1.82 15.78 -27.64
CA ASP A 480 0.48 15.68 -27.09
C ASP A 480 0.51 15.36 -25.58
N THR A 481 0.64 16.42 -24.78
CA THR A 481 0.62 16.51 -23.29
C THR A 481 -0.80 16.50 -22.69
N THR A 482 -1.76 15.77 -23.26
CA THR A 482 -3.19 15.91 -22.94
C THR A 482 -3.72 15.20 -21.68
N LEU A 483 -2.86 14.71 -20.78
CA LEU A 483 -3.28 14.15 -19.47
C LEU A 483 -2.15 14.36 -18.44
N SER A 484 -2.41 14.11 -17.16
CA SER A 484 -1.52 14.41 -16.03
C SER A 484 -0.07 13.88 -16.17
N PRO A 485 0.95 14.55 -15.61
CA PRO A 485 2.34 14.49 -16.09
C PRO A 485 3.25 13.56 -15.25
N PRO A 486 4.44 13.17 -15.79
CA PRO A 486 5.39 12.24 -15.17
C PRO A 486 5.97 12.62 -13.81
N MET A 487 5.97 11.69 -12.85
CA MET A 487 6.96 11.65 -11.75
C MET A 487 8.28 11.11 -12.30
N GLY A 488 9.38 11.87 -12.16
CA GLY A 488 10.75 11.32 -12.21
C GLY A 488 11.66 11.77 -13.37
N ASP A 489 12.78 12.36 -12.95
CA ASP A 489 14.11 12.56 -13.54
C ASP A 489 14.31 13.37 -14.83
N THR A 490 14.83 14.59 -14.63
CA THR A 490 15.58 15.36 -15.62
C THR A 490 17.05 14.95 -15.63
N LYS A 491 17.43 14.14 -16.62
CA LYS A 491 18.74 14.27 -17.26
C LYS A 491 18.53 14.56 -18.73
N LEU A 492 18.90 15.77 -19.14
CA LEU A 492 19.19 16.10 -20.52
C LEU A 492 20.55 15.45 -20.83
N ASP A 493 20.54 14.19 -21.27
CA ASP A 493 21.74 13.59 -21.84
C ASP A 493 21.79 13.90 -23.35
N HIS A 494 22.90 14.50 -23.74
CA HIS A 494 23.24 14.85 -25.11
C HIS A 494 23.39 13.62 -26.00
N HIS A 495 22.82 13.74 -27.20
CA HIS A 495 23.08 13.01 -28.44
C HIS A 495 24.13 11.88 -28.43
N GLN A 496 23.67 10.64 -28.65
CA GLN A 496 24.00 9.82 -29.83
C GLN A 496 23.31 8.46 -29.69
N ASP A 497 22.18 8.30 -30.41
CA ASP A 497 21.74 7.05 -31.09
C ASP A 497 20.26 7.14 -31.53
N ASP A 498 19.91 8.22 -32.24
CA ASP A 498 18.60 8.34 -32.91
C ASP A 498 18.72 7.94 -34.38
N LYS A 499 18.65 6.64 -34.63
CA LYS A 499 18.42 6.08 -35.99
C LYS A 499 17.51 4.85 -35.97
N ILE A 500 16.43 4.89 -35.19
CA ILE A 500 15.26 4.01 -35.40
C ILE A 500 13.98 4.87 -35.32
N LEU A 501 13.67 5.56 -36.41
CA LEU A 501 12.41 6.29 -36.60
C LEU A 501 11.34 5.33 -37.14
N ARG A 502 10.41 4.82 -36.31
CA ARG A 502 9.11 4.28 -36.78
C ARG A 502 7.98 4.44 -35.74
N CYS A 503 7.09 5.41 -36.00
CA CYS A 503 5.69 5.50 -35.54
C CYS A 503 5.43 5.38 -34.02
N THR A 504 5.53 6.47 -33.27
CA THR A 504 5.03 6.55 -31.88
C THR A 504 3.49 6.57 -31.89
N LYS A 505 2.90 5.41 -31.65
CA LYS A 505 1.47 5.25 -31.36
C LYS A 505 1.10 6.04 -30.09
N CYS A 506 0.01 6.79 -30.13
CA CYS A 506 -0.48 7.54 -28.97
C CYS A 506 -1.11 6.56 -27.96
N VAL A 507 -0.69 6.66 -26.69
CA VAL A 507 -1.21 5.84 -25.59
C VAL A 507 -2.28 6.65 -24.85
N SER A 508 -3.51 6.17 -24.89
CA SER A 508 -4.59 6.72 -24.06
C SER A 508 -4.55 6.06 -22.69
N ILE A 509 -4.56 6.86 -21.62
CA ILE A 509 -4.40 6.40 -20.23
C ILE A 509 -5.67 6.69 -19.46
N LEU A 510 -6.18 5.67 -18.77
CA LEU A 510 -7.31 5.76 -17.86
C LEU A 510 -6.77 5.63 -16.43
N ASP A 511 -6.59 6.79 -15.81
CA ASP A 511 -5.91 7.00 -14.52
C ASP A 511 -6.87 6.87 -13.32
N GLY A 512 -6.35 7.08 -12.10
CA GLY A 512 -7.16 7.01 -10.87
C GLY A 512 -8.49 7.81 -10.92
N PRO A 513 -8.48 9.09 -11.33
CA PRO A 513 -9.70 9.86 -11.59
C PRO A 513 -10.71 9.19 -12.52
N LYS A 514 -10.28 8.53 -13.60
CA LYS A 514 -11.17 7.75 -14.47
C LYS A 514 -11.78 6.56 -13.74
N ILE A 515 -11.02 5.89 -12.88
CA ILE A 515 -11.51 4.78 -12.02
C ILE A 515 -12.59 5.29 -11.05
N ILE A 516 -12.37 6.46 -10.42
CA ILE A 516 -13.38 7.09 -9.55
C ILE A 516 -14.70 7.31 -10.28
N CYS A 517 -14.65 7.88 -11.50
CA CYS A 517 -15.87 8.13 -12.29
C CYS A 517 -16.63 6.82 -12.57
N LEU A 518 -15.91 5.75 -12.94
CA LEU A 518 -16.50 4.44 -13.21
C LEU A 518 -17.19 3.86 -11.97
N PHE A 519 -16.51 3.87 -10.83
CA PHE A 519 -17.08 3.37 -9.58
C PHE A 519 -18.25 4.21 -9.09
N PHE A 520 -18.16 5.53 -9.17
CA PHE A 520 -19.29 6.39 -8.81
C PHE A 520 -20.51 6.12 -9.68
N LYS A 521 -20.32 5.95 -11.00
CA LYS A 521 -21.40 5.63 -11.95
C LYS A 521 -22.01 4.25 -11.69
N CYS A 522 -21.20 3.27 -11.29
CA CYS A 522 -21.70 1.96 -10.87
C CYS A 522 -22.55 2.07 -9.59
N ILE A 523 -22.05 2.80 -8.57
CA ILE A 523 -22.77 3.03 -7.31
C ILE A 523 -24.10 3.74 -7.56
N THR A 524 -24.13 4.80 -8.36
CA THR A 524 -25.37 5.52 -8.68
C THR A 524 -26.35 4.62 -9.45
N LYS A 525 -25.88 3.80 -10.40
CA LYS A 525 -26.74 2.82 -11.08
C LYS A 525 -27.36 1.81 -10.11
N ILE A 526 -26.57 1.26 -9.17
CA ILE A 526 -27.08 0.34 -8.15
C ILE A 526 -28.10 1.03 -7.25
N MET A 527 -27.86 2.29 -6.86
CA MET A 527 -28.76 3.06 -5.99
C MET A 527 -30.05 3.52 -6.67
N SER A 528 -30.06 3.66 -8.00
CA SER A 528 -31.17 4.28 -8.73
C SER A 528 -32.56 3.69 -8.49
N PRO A 529 -32.74 2.36 -8.30
CA PRO A 529 -34.07 1.79 -8.11
C PRO A 529 -34.52 1.73 -6.64
N ILE A 530 -33.67 2.16 -5.68
CA ILE A 530 -33.99 2.11 -4.25
C ILE A 530 -35.15 3.07 -3.94
N GLN A 531 -36.22 2.54 -3.35
CA GLN A 531 -37.37 3.34 -2.92
C GLN A 531 -37.30 3.58 -1.42
N VAL A 532 -37.40 4.84 -1.01
CA VAL A 532 -37.38 5.24 0.40
C VAL A 532 -38.75 4.97 1.03
N GLY A 533 -38.79 4.28 2.18
CA GLY A 533 -40.05 3.96 2.88
C GLY A 533 -40.72 5.18 3.52
N LYS A 534 -39.93 6.15 4.00
CA LYS A 534 -40.43 7.42 4.56
C LYS A 534 -40.73 8.46 3.47
N LYS A 535 -41.98 8.95 3.42
CA LYS A 535 -42.36 10.01 2.47
C LYS A 535 -41.72 11.33 2.87
N SER A 536 -41.28 12.10 1.88
CA SER A 536 -40.58 13.39 2.00
C SER A 536 -41.33 14.46 2.81
N GLY A 537 -42.64 14.27 3.06
CA GLY A 537 -43.49 15.16 3.87
C GLY A 537 -43.51 14.88 5.38
N ASP A 538 -43.00 13.73 5.85
CA ASP A 538 -43.12 13.32 7.26
C ASP A 538 -41.94 13.76 8.15
N VAL A 539 -40.93 14.43 7.58
CA VAL A 539 -39.67 14.78 8.27
C VAL A 539 -39.37 16.27 8.15
N GLU A 540 -39.40 17.00 9.27
CA GLU A 540 -38.94 18.39 9.36
C GLU A 540 -37.52 18.53 8.76
N GLU A 541 -37.30 19.58 7.98
CA GLU A 541 -36.09 19.80 7.16
C GLU A 541 -34.78 19.77 7.97
N GLY A 542 -34.83 20.02 9.29
CA GLY A 542 -33.71 19.94 10.24
C GLY A 542 -33.45 18.58 10.89
N LYS A 543 -34.26 17.54 10.63
CA LYS A 543 -34.14 16.19 11.22
C LYS A 543 -33.77 15.08 10.23
N LYS A 544 -33.49 15.41 8.96
CA LYS A 544 -33.12 14.41 7.94
C LYS A 544 -31.73 13.83 8.23
N LYS A 545 -31.66 12.54 8.55
CA LYS A 545 -30.38 11.82 8.72
C LYS A 545 -29.75 11.63 7.34
N LYS A 546 -28.61 12.28 7.09
CA LYS A 546 -27.85 12.15 5.84
C LYS A 546 -26.56 11.36 6.05
N ILE A 547 -26.16 10.62 5.01
CA ILE A 547 -24.82 10.04 4.93
C ILE A 547 -23.94 10.82 3.95
N ASN A 548 -22.63 10.68 4.10
CA ASN A 548 -21.66 11.30 3.20
C ASN A 548 -21.08 10.26 2.24
N ILE A 549 -21.18 10.53 0.94
CA ILE A 549 -20.33 9.91 -0.09
C ILE A 549 -19.23 10.93 -0.40
N THR A 550 -17.99 10.61 -0.05
CA THR A 550 -16.86 11.53 -0.23
C THR A 550 -15.91 11.00 -1.29
N ILE A 551 -15.74 11.76 -2.36
CA ILE A 551 -14.72 11.54 -3.38
C ILE A 551 -13.47 12.30 -2.94
N VAL A 552 -12.39 11.58 -2.66
CA VAL A 552 -11.13 12.17 -2.18
C VAL A 552 -10.10 12.16 -3.30
N HIS A 553 -9.46 13.30 -3.52
CA HIS A 553 -8.46 13.48 -4.58
C HIS A 553 -7.33 14.43 -4.16
N THR A 554 -6.31 14.59 -4.99
CA THR A 554 -5.20 15.54 -4.75
C THR A 554 -5.27 16.75 -5.68
N ALA A 555 -4.43 17.75 -5.43
CA ALA A 555 -4.29 18.91 -6.31
C ALA A 555 -3.81 18.55 -7.72
N TYR A 556 -3.18 17.38 -7.93
CA TYR A 556 -2.72 16.96 -9.26
C TYR A 556 -3.84 16.46 -10.19
N VAL A 557 -5.04 16.23 -9.66
CA VAL A 557 -6.19 15.82 -10.47
C VAL A 557 -6.63 16.97 -11.37
N ASN A 558 -6.89 16.66 -12.64
CA ASN A 558 -7.28 17.60 -13.68
C ASN A 558 -8.65 18.24 -13.40
N SER A 559 -8.85 19.53 -13.70
CA SER A 559 -10.14 20.18 -13.44
C SER A 559 -11.29 19.60 -14.26
N ALA A 560 -11.04 18.98 -15.42
CA ALA A 560 -12.09 18.33 -16.22
C ALA A 560 -12.79 17.21 -15.44
N PHE A 561 -12.05 16.45 -14.63
CA PHE A 561 -12.63 15.45 -13.72
C PHE A 561 -13.58 16.11 -12.72
N ILE A 562 -13.17 17.24 -12.13
CA ILE A 562 -13.99 17.96 -11.14
C ILE A 562 -15.28 18.48 -11.78
N HIS A 563 -15.21 19.00 -13.00
CA HIS A 563 -16.40 19.41 -13.74
C HIS A 563 -17.34 18.24 -14.00
N HIS A 564 -16.82 17.13 -14.53
CA HIS A 564 -17.59 15.91 -14.79
C HIS A 564 -18.26 15.35 -13.52
N MET A 565 -17.53 15.22 -12.41
CA MET A 565 -18.10 14.73 -11.15
C MET A 565 -19.17 15.66 -10.58
N ASN A 566 -19.05 16.97 -10.77
CA ASN A 566 -20.10 17.92 -10.39
C ASN A 566 -21.35 17.78 -11.26
N GLU A 567 -21.21 17.45 -12.55
CA GLU A 567 -22.34 17.15 -13.43
C GLU A 567 -23.05 15.86 -13.03
N GLU A 568 -22.30 14.77 -12.82
CA GLU A 568 -22.83 13.49 -12.34
C GLU A 568 -23.57 13.65 -11.00
N LYS A 569 -23.00 14.43 -10.06
CA LYS A 569 -23.65 14.79 -8.80
C LYS A 569 -24.99 15.51 -9.03
N ARG A 570 -25.04 16.50 -9.93
CA ARG A 570 -26.28 17.23 -10.25
C ARG A 570 -27.31 16.31 -10.88
N HIS A 571 -26.88 15.43 -11.78
CA HIS A 571 -27.75 14.45 -12.42
C HIS A 571 -28.37 13.49 -11.40
N ALA A 572 -27.57 12.92 -10.50
CA ALA A 572 -28.05 12.04 -9.44
C ALA A 572 -29.04 12.75 -8.51
N ASN A 573 -28.73 13.98 -8.06
CA ASN A 573 -29.61 14.78 -7.22
C ASN A 573 -30.96 15.10 -7.88
N LYS A 574 -31.00 15.26 -9.21
CA LYS A 574 -32.22 15.59 -9.95
C LYS A 574 -33.10 14.37 -10.21
N ASN A 575 -32.48 13.20 -10.41
CA ASN A 575 -33.17 12.02 -10.94
C ASN A 575 -33.42 10.92 -9.90
N MET A 576 -32.85 11.03 -8.69
CA MET A 576 -32.94 10.00 -7.66
C MET A 576 -33.39 10.60 -6.33
N ASP A 577 -34.58 10.24 -5.86
CA ASP A 577 -35.13 10.75 -4.58
C ASP A 577 -34.24 10.41 -3.38
N LEU A 578 -33.53 9.27 -3.43
CA LEU A 578 -32.57 8.85 -2.41
C LEU A 578 -31.48 9.89 -2.15
N PHE A 579 -31.08 10.66 -3.18
CA PHE A 579 -30.00 11.65 -3.07
C PHE A 579 -30.39 12.88 -2.23
N GLN A 580 -31.66 13.05 -1.86
CA GLN A 580 -32.06 14.02 -0.85
C GLN A 580 -31.48 13.70 0.55
N TYR A 581 -31.12 12.42 0.78
CA TYR A 581 -30.57 11.90 2.02
C TYR A 581 -29.07 11.58 1.94
N ILE A 582 -28.41 11.99 0.85
CA ILE A 582 -26.98 11.75 0.61
C ILE A 582 -26.29 13.09 0.33
N ASN A 583 -25.19 13.34 1.02
CA ASN A 583 -24.27 14.43 0.68
C ASN A 583 -23.10 13.87 -0.13
N VAL A 584 -23.01 14.26 -1.41
CA VAL A 584 -21.83 13.95 -2.23
C VAL A 584 -20.80 15.07 -2.11
N ASN A 585 -19.64 14.78 -1.53
CA ASN A 585 -18.56 15.73 -1.30
C ASN A 585 -17.37 15.39 -2.21
N ILE A 586 -16.78 16.40 -2.85
CA ILE A 586 -15.53 16.25 -3.62
C ILE A 586 -14.47 17.01 -2.86
N VAL A 587 -13.51 16.29 -2.26
CA VAL A 587 -12.55 16.84 -1.30
C VAL A 587 -11.14 16.67 -1.83
N CYS A 588 -10.41 17.80 -1.90
CA CYS A 588 -9.01 17.82 -2.24
C CYS A 588 -8.16 17.73 -0.96
N THR A 589 -7.16 16.84 -0.95
CA THR A 589 -6.22 16.66 0.16
C THR A 589 -4.78 16.84 -0.31
N LYS A 590 -3.88 16.90 0.66
CA LYS A 590 -2.44 16.85 0.46
C LYS A 590 -2.05 15.53 -0.22
N THR A 591 -1.03 15.60 -1.07
CA THR A 591 -0.53 14.45 -1.84
C THR A 591 -0.02 13.35 -0.92
N GLY A 592 -0.34 12.10 -1.23
CA GLY A 592 0.08 10.91 -0.49
C GLY A 592 -1.10 10.18 0.15
N ILE A 593 -1.20 8.88 -0.11
CA ILE A 593 -2.32 8.02 0.32
C ILE A 593 -2.69 8.14 1.81
N LYS A 594 -1.73 8.37 2.72
CA LYS A 594 -2.00 8.56 4.16
C LYS A 594 -2.99 9.70 4.42
N TYR A 595 -2.85 10.82 3.71
CA TYR A 595 -3.74 11.97 3.88
C TYR A 595 -5.12 11.69 3.28
N LEU A 596 -5.18 11.01 2.12
CA LEU A 596 -6.44 10.62 1.51
C LEU A 596 -7.19 9.65 2.43
N ASP A 597 -6.49 8.65 2.99
CA ASP A 597 -7.03 7.66 3.92
C ASP A 597 -7.63 8.31 5.19
N GLN A 598 -6.92 9.26 5.80
CA GLN A 598 -7.39 9.98 6.99
C GLN A 598 -8.71 10.73 6.73
N VAL A 599 -8.89 11.30 5.55
CA VAL A 599 -10.13 11.99 5.16
C VAL A 599 -11.22 10.98 4.78
N ALA A 600 -10.88 9.96 4.01
CA ALA A 600 -11.80 8.94 3.55
C ALA A 600 -12.50 8.22 4.71
N ARG A 601 -11.76 7.86 5.76
CA ARG A 601 -12.30 7.16 6.95
C ARG A 601 -13.35 7.93 7.74
N LYS A 602 -13.48 9.24 7.56
CA LYS A 602 -14.50 10.06 8.24
C LYS A 602 -15.86 9.99 7.55
N SER A 603 -15.93 9.37 6.36
CA SER A 603 -17.14 9.34 5.53
C SER A 603 -17.87 8.01 5.66
N THR A 604 -19.16 8.00 5.35
CA THR A 604 -19.95 6.76 5.33
C THR A 604 -19.54 5.89 4.14
N ILE A 605 -19.36 6.50 2.97
CA ILE A 605 -18.76 5.90 1.78
C ILE A 605 -17.68 6.85 1.30
N ALA A 606 -16.48 6.37 1.03
CA ALA A 606 -15.41 7.15 0.44
C ALA A 606 -14.83 6.45 -0.79
N ILE A 607 -14.70 7.18 -1.89
CA ILE A 607 -14.03 6.73 -3.12
C ILE A 607 -12.76 7.55 -3.25
N LEU A 608 -11.59 6.92 -3.19
CA LEU A 608 -10.32 7.62 -3.23
C LEU A 608 -9.37 6.95 -4.22
N PHE A 609 -8.81 7.72 -5.14
CA PHE A 609 -7.71 7.29 -6.00
C PHE A 609 -6.77 8.48 -6.24
N GLU A 610 -5.47 8.24 -6.10
CA GLU A 610 -4.45 9.12 -6.66
C GLU A 610 -4.34 8.89 -8.18
N PRO A 611 -3.91 9.90 -8.97
CA PRO A 611 -3.74 9.74 -10.42
C PRO A 611 -2.90 8.53 -10.85
N ASN A 612 -1.89 8.17 -10.06
CA ASN A 612 -1.03 7.02 -10.32
C ASN A 612 -1.72 5.64 -10.14
N GLY A 613 -3.02 5.61 -9.82
CA GLY A 613 -3.79 4.38 -9.70
C GLY A 613 -3.84 3.77 -8.30
N HIS A 614 -3.24 4.40 -7.28
CA HIS A 614 -3.36 3.94 -5.89
C HIS A 614 -4.70 4.40 -5.32
N GLY A 615 -5.58 3.47 -4.94
CA GLY A 615 -6.86 3.82 -4.36
C GLY A 615 -7.71 2.62 -3.94
N THR A 616 -8.88 2.89 -3.41
CA THR A 616 -9.90 1.89 -3.02
C THR A 616 -11.22 2.60 -2.70
N ILE A 617 -12.21 1.83 -2.23
CA ILE A 617 -13.46 2.33 -1.64
C ILE A 617 -13.52 1.93 -0.16
N TYR A 618 -13.73 2.89 0.73
CA TYR A 618 -13.99 2.64 2.14
C TYR A 618 -15.46 2.83 2.49
N THR A 619 -15.96 1.98 3.38
CA THR A 619 -17.35 2.02 3.85
C THR A 619 -17.43 1.89 5.36
N ASN A 620 -18.04 2.87 6.03
CA ASN A 620 -18.44 2.74 7.43
C ASN A 620 -19.75 1.98 7.51
N ILE A 621 -19.67 0.67 7.76
CA ILE A 621 -20.83 -0.21 7.69
C ILE A 621 -21.87 0.09 8.78
N SER A 622 -21.44 0.50 9.97
CA SER A 622 -22.32 0.87 11.07
C SER A 622 -23.18 2.08 10.68
N GLN A 623 -22.57 3.16 10.20
CA GLN A 623 -23.31 4.34 9.73
C GLN A 623 -24.24 4.02 8.56
N LEU A 624 -23.78 3.18 7.62
CA LEU A 624 -24.57 2.77 6.45
C LEU A 624 -25.81 1.96 6.86
N ASN A 625 -25.65 0.99 7.76
CA ASN A 625 -26.76 0.17 8.28
C ASN A 625 -27.76 1.03 9.05
N GLU A 626 -27.30 1.91 9.95
CA GLU A 626 -28.20 2.80 10.70
C GLU A 626 -28.98 3.75 9.80
N TRP A 627 -28.35 4.25 8.74
CA TRP A 627 -29.02 5.10 7.74
C TRP A 627 -30.07 4.32 6.96
N ALA A 628 -29.74 3.09 6.56
CA ALA A 628 -30.68 2.21 5.86
C ALA A 628 -31.90 1.85 6.71
N THR A 629 -31.70 1.55 8.01
CA THR A 629 -32.81 1.34 8.96
C THR A 629 -33.65 2.59 9.12
N TRP A 630 -33.03 3.78 9.19
CA TRP A 630 -33.76 5.03 9.31
C TRP A 630 -34.64 5.34 8.08
N LEU A 631 -34.18 4.97 6.88
CA LEU A 631 -34.91 5.10 5.61
C LEU A 631 -35.88 3.94 5.33
N GLU A 632 -35.87 2.89 6.15
CA GLU A 632 -36.64 1.66 5.97
C GLU A 632 -36.25 0.88 4.68
N ILE A 633 -34.98 0.96 4.28
CA ILE A 633 -34.42 0.30 3.08
C ILE A 633 -33.47 -0.86 3.40
N GLN A 634 -33.33 -1.24 4.68
CA GLN A 634 -32.36 -2.27 5.12
C GLN A 634 -32.57 -3.64 4.45
N ASN A 635 -33.79 -3.93 3.99
CA ASN A 635 -34.16 -5.16 3.29
C ASN A 635 -34.36 -4.96 1.79
N ASP A 636 -34.14 -3.75 1.27
CA ASP A 636 -34.22 -3.49 -0.17
C ASP A 636 -33.10 -4.24 -0.89
N LYS A 637 -33.46 -5.00 -1.94
CA LYS A 637 -32.50 -5.84 -2.66
C LYS A 637 -31.37 -5.04 -3.32
N TYR A 638 -31.63 -3.82 -3.80
CA TYR A 638 -30.63 -2.94 -4.41
C TYR A 638 -29.71 -2.35 -3.34
N PHE A 639 -30.23 -2.03 -2.15
CA PHE A 639 -29.41 -1.65 -1.01
C PHE A 639 -28.49 -2.81 -0.55
N LEU A 640 -28.99 -4.04 -0.50
CA LEU A 640 -28.18 -5.22 -0.20
C LEU A 640 -27.09 -5.45 -1.25
N ALA A 641 -27.40 -5.25 -2.54
CA ALA A 641 -26.42 -5.31 -3.62
C ALA A 641 -25.35 -4.21 -3.49
N LEU A 642 -25.75 -2.99 -3.15
CA LEU A 642 -24.83 -1.88 -2.87
C LEU A 642 -23.89 -2.23 -1.71
N LYS A 643 -24.42 -2.74 -0.60
CA LYS A 643 -23.60 -3.16 0.55
C LYS A 643 -22.56 -4.22 0.15
N LYS A 644 -22.94 -5.20 -0.67
CA LYS A 644 -22.00 -6.22 -1.20
C LYS A 644 -20.95 -5.60 -2.13
N PHE A 645 -21.33 -4.68 -3.00
CA PHE A 645 -20.40 -3.98 -3.89
C PHE A 645 -19.37 -3.16 -3.11
N LEU A 646 -19.84 -2.39 -2.13
CA LEU A 646 -18.99 -1.53 -1.30
C LEU A 646 -18.01 -2.32 -0.41
N LEU A 647 -18.46 -3.46 0.14
CA LEU A 647 -17.63 -4.32 0.99
C LEU A 647 -16.76 -5.32 0.21
N PHE A 648 -16.89 -5.36 -1.12
CA PHE A 648 -15.98 -6.14 -1.97
C PHE A 648 -14.59 -5.52 -2.05
N PHE A 649 -14.44 -4.22 -1.81
CA PHE A 649 -13.15 -3.54 -1.85
C PHE A 649 -12.32 -3.83 -0.59
N ASN A 650 -11.00 -3.79 -0.73
CA ASN A 650 -10.10 -3.93 0.41
C ASN A 650 -10.23 -2.71 1.35
N GLN A 651 -10.78 -2.95 2.55
CA GLN A 651 -11.07 -1.89 3.53
C GLN A 651 -9.85 -1.42 4.33
N THR A 652 -8.64 -1.89 3.99
CA THR A 652 -7.40 -1.62 4.76
C THR A 652 -6.40 -0.73 4.03
N THR A 653 -6.27 -0.89 2.71
CA THR A 653 -5.32 -0.18 1.83
C THR A 653 -5.81 -0.27 0.38
N GLY A 654 -5.20 0.51 -0.53
CA GLY A 654 -5.43 0.35 -1.96
C GLY A 654 -5.00 -1.03 -2.45
N ASP A 655 -5.78 -1.64 -3.35
CA ASP A 655 -5.62 -3.03 -3.75
C ASP A 655 -5.86 -3.23 -5.24
N ALA A 656 -4.76 -3.20 -6.00
CA ALA A 656 -4.84 -3.19 -7.44
C ALA A 656 -5.47 -4.46 -8.03
N MET A 657 -5.32 -5.62 -7.40
CA MET A 657 -5.94 -6.87 -7.88
C MET A 657 -7.46 -6.86 -7.66
N VAL A 658 -7.91 -6.41 -6.49
CA VAL A 658 -9.35 -6.28 -6.20
C VAL A 658 -9.95 -5.17 -7.07
N ASP A 659 -9.24 -4.06 -7.24
CA ASP A 659 -9.64 -2.95 -8.11
C ASP A 659 -9.74 -3.41 -9.58
N PHE A 660 -8.80 -4.22 -10.06
CA PHE A 660 -8.86 -4.82 -11.40
C PHE A 660 -10.16 -5.60 -11.61
N ILE A 661 -10.50 -6.48 -10.67
CA ILE A 661 -11.74 -7.26 -10.72
C ILE A 661 -12.97 -6.35 -10.64
N ALA A 662 -12.94 -5.34 -9.78
CA ALA A 662 -14.04 -4.38 -9.62
C ALA A 662 -14.25 -3.53 -10.88
N ILE A 663 -13.18 -3.07 -11.52
CA ILE A 663 -13.22 -2.31 -12.77
C ILE A 663 -13.87 -3.16 -13.87
N GLU A 664 -13.40 -4.39 -14.06
CA GLU A 664 -13.95 -5.30 -15.07
C GLU A 664 -15.41 -5.66 -14.80
N LEU A 665 -15.79 -5.85 -13.52
CA LEU A 665 -17.19 -6.02 -13.14
C LEU A 665 -18.02 -4.77 -13.49
N CYS A 666 -17.52 -3.57 -13.20
CA CYS A 666 -18.22 -2.32 -13.49
C CYS A 666 -18.40 -2.08 -14.99
N LEU A 667 -17.37 -2.33 -15.80
CA LEU A 667 -17.45 -2.21 -17.26
C LEU A 667 -18.49 -3.21 -17.82
N SER A 668 -18.45 -4.47 -17.39
CA SER A 668 -19.44 -5.47 -17.78
C SER A 668 -20.86 -5.12 -17.30
N PHE A 669 -21.01 -4.62 -16.07
CA PHE A 669 -22.31 -4.24 -15.49
C PHE A 669 -22.92 -3.00 -16.15
N LEU A 670 -22.08 -2.06 -16.59
CA LEU A 670 -22.49 -0.83 -17.25
C LEU A 670 -22.60 -0.98 -18.77
N HIS A 671 -22.13 -2.10 -19.34
CA HIS A 671 -21.99 -2.32 -20.79
C HIS A 671 -21.12 -1.25 -21.46
N LEU A 672 -19.96 -0.97 -20.86
CA LEU A 672 -19.01 0.02 -21.38
C LEU A 672 -17.78 -0.67 -21.96
N SER A 673 -17.37 -0.23 -23.14
CA SER A 673 -16.03 -0.49 -23.66
C SER A 673 -15.00 0.41 -22.96
N ILE A 674 -13.71 0.12 -23.17
CA ILE A 674 -12.64 1.02 -22.70
C ILE A 674 -12.74 2.42 -23.33
N HIS A 675 -13.26 2.54 -24.56
CA HIS A 675 -13.45 3.83 -25.22
C HIS A 675 -14.61 4.61 -24.61
N ASP A 676 -15.75 3.95 -24.32
CA ASP A 676 -16.87 4.61 -23.63
C ASP A 676 -16.46 5.11 -22.24
N TRP A 677 -15.56 4.38 -21.57
CA TRP A 677 -15.00 4.79 -20.28
C TRP A 677 -14.05 5.99 -20.43
N ASP A 678 -13.18 5.97 -21.44
CA ASP A 678 -12.30 7.11 -21.73
C ASP A 678 -13.10 8.38 -22.10
N ASP A 679 -14.23 8.22 -22.78
CA ASP A 679 -15.10 9.32 -23.21
C ASP A 679 -15.89 9.99 -22.07
N PHE A 680 -15.79 9.52 -20.83
CA PHE A 680 -16.47 10.17 -19.69
C PHE A 680 -16.15 11.66 -19.57
N TYR A 681 -14.90 12.04 -19.85
CA TYR A 681 -14.49 13.45 -19.93
C TYR A 681 -13.16 13.58 -20.67
N THR A 682 -12.94 14.69 -21.37
CA THR A 682 -11.63 15.01 -21.96
C THR A 682 -10.83 15.88 -20.99
N PRO A 683 -9.65 15.44 -20.54
CA PRO A 683 -8.79 16.21 -19.65
C PRO A 683 -8.25 17.47 -20.32
N PHE A 684 -8.11 18.55 -19.56
CA PHE A 684 -7.42 19.74 -20.05
C PHE A 684 -5.91 19.45 -20.25
N PRO A 685 -5.26 20.01 -21.28
CA PRO A 685 -3.81 20.00 -21.39
C PRO A 685 -3.15 20.38 -20.06
N SER A 686 -2.33 19.49 -19.51
CA SER A 686 -1.70 19.68 -18.21
C SER A 686 -0.27 19.18 -18.20
N LEU A 687 0.59 19.87 -17.46
CA LEU A 687 2.01 19.52 -17.29
C LEU A 687 2.49 20.03 -15.94
N TYR A 688 3.43 19.32 -15.33
CA TYR A 688 4.20 19.84 -14.24
C TYR A 688 5.67 19.66 -14.54
N ILE A 689 6.46 20.58 -14.01
CA ILE A 689 7.89 20.59 -14.16
C ILE A 689 8.54 20.61 -12.78
N ASN A 690 9.72 19.99 -12.70
CA ASN A 690 10.54 20.00 -11.51
C ASN A 690 11.60 21.11 -11.64
N LEU A 691 11.73 21.92 -10.60
CA LEU A 691 12.73 22.96 -10.49
C LEU A 691 13.65 22.65 -9.31
N PRO A 692 14.90 22.20 -9.55
CA PRO A 692 15.87 21.95 -8.48
C PRO A 692 16.11 23.21 -7.63
N CYS A 693 16.23 23.04 -6.32
CA CYS A 693 16.48 24.16 -5.40
C CYS A 693 17.21 23.71 -4.14
N SER A 694 17.78 24.64 -3.37
CA SER A 694 18.42 24.30 -2.09
C SER A 694 17.38 23.93 -1.03
N LYS A 695 17.75 23.10 -0.04
CA LYS A 695 16.88 22.79 1.11
C LYS A 695 16.42 24.05 1.85
N TYR A 696 17.26 25.09 1.89
CA TYR A 696 16.90 26.40 2.45
C TYR A 696 15.70 27.03 1.74
N MET A 697 15.66 26.96 0.39
CA MET A 697 14.53 27.50 -0.38
C MET A 697 13.23 26.73 -0.13
N LEU A 698 13.29 25.42 0.07
CA LEU A 698 12.10 24.61 0.38
C LEU A 698 11.39 25.08 1.64
N CYS A 699 12.14 25.54 2.66
CA CYS A 699 11.57 26.08 3.90
C CYS A 699 10.86 27.43 3.72
N LYS A 700 11.11 28.14 2.61
CA LYS A 700 10.50 29.45 2.32
C LYS A 700 9.24 29.34 1.46
N ILE A 701 9.06 28.23 0.74
CA ILE A 701 7.91 27.99 -0.13
C ILE A 701 6.97 27.01 0.56
N ILE A 702 5.96 27.57 1.21
CA ILE A 702 5.03 26.85 2.07
C ILE A 702 3.68 26.80 1.37
N ALA A 703 3.34 25.63 0.82
CA ALA A 703 2.02 25.34 0.27
C ALA A 703 0.98 25.14 1.40
N HIS A 704 -0.30 25.31 1.07
CA HIS A 704 -1.38 25.07 2.01
C HIS A 704 -1.30 23.64 2.59
N PRO A 705 -1.29 23.47 3.93
CA PRO A 705 -0.92 22.20 4.56
C PRO A 705 -1.92 21.08 4.31
N GLU A 706 -3.20 21.41 4.04
CA GLU A 706 -4.25 20.40 3.87
C GLU A 706 -4.44 19.93 2.43
N HIS A 707 -4.11 20.75 1.43
CA HIS A 707 -4.50 20.48 0.05
C HIS A 707 -3.55 21.04 -1.02
N GLU A 708 -2.53 21.82 -0.66
CA GLU A 708 -1.42 22.22 -1.55
C GLU A 708 -1.81 22.97 -2.83
N LYS A 709 -3.00 23.58 -2.86
CA LYS A 709 -3.55 24.25 -4.07
C LYS A 709 -3.01 25.66 -4.28
N TYR A 710 -2.44 26.26 -3.24
CA TYR A 710 -1.84 27.59 -3.27
C TYR A 710 -0.77 27.70 -2.18
N LEU A 711 0.13 28.66 -2.31
CA LEU A 711 1.13 29.00 -1.32
C LEU A 711 0.52 29.89 -0.23
N ILE A 712 0.78 29.53 1.03
CA ILE A 712 0.56 30.42 2.18
C ILE A 712 1.72 31.40 2.29
N ALA A 713 2.94 30.94 1.99
CA ALA A 713 4.13 31.79 1.97
C ALA A 713 5.08 31.39 0.82
N PRO A 714 5.71 32.35 0.12
CA PRO A 714 5.47 33.80 0.22
C PRO A 714 4.17 34.21 -0.49
N GLN A 715 3.38 35.09 0.13
CA GLN A 715 2.12 35.58 -0.46
C GLN A 715 2.34 36.35 -1.77
N SER A 716 3.47 37.06 -1.89
CA SER A 716 3.83 37.81 -3.09
C SER A 716 3.97 36.92 -4.33
N LEU A 717 4.55 35.71 -4.19
CA LEU A 717 4.66 34.76 -5.29
C LEU A 717 3.30 34.20 -5.67
N GLN A 718 2.44 33.88 -4.68
CA GLN A 718 1.08 33.42 -4.97
C GLN A 718 0.28 34.45 -5.76
N SER A 719 0.33 35.73 -5.37
CA SER A 719 -0.36 36.80 -6.11
C SER A 719 0.15 36.95 -7.55
N GLN A 720 1.44 36.70 -7.79
CA GLN A 720 1.98 36.67 -9.15
C GLN A 720 1.46 35.48 -9.96
N ILE A 721 1.41 34.29 -9.37
CA ILE A 721 0.85 33.08 -10.00
C ILE A 721 -0.61 33.32 -10.39
N ASP A 722 -1.42 33.83 -9.46
CA ASP A 722 -2.85 34.10 -9.70
C ASP A 722 -3.04 35.09 -10.85
N LYS A 723 -2.24 36.17 -10.89
CA LYS A 723 -2.27 37.16 -11.98
C LYS A 723 -1.89 36.56 -13.33
N ILE A 724 -0.85 35.73 -13.37
CA ILE A 724 -0.40 35.05 -14.61
C ILE A 724 -1.52 34.17 -15.14
N VAL A 725 -2.07 33.31 -14.28
CA VAL A 725 -3.14 32.36 -14.65
C VAL A 725 -4.36 33.12 -15.17
N GLN A 726 -4.82 34.16 -14.46
CA GLN A 726 -5.96 34.97 -14.87
C GLN A 726 -5.73 35.69 -16.21
N THR A 727 -4.49 36.08 -16.51
CA THR A 727 -4.15 36.76 -17.76
C THR A 727 -4.14 35.80 -18.96
N VAL A 728 -3.65 34.58 -18.77
CA VAL A 728 -3.44 33.62 -19.87
C VAL A 728 -4.70 32.80 -20.16
N ASP A 729 -5.40 32.34 -19.13
CA ASP A 729 -6.65 31.59 -19.24
C ASP A 729 -7.53 31.80 -17.99
N THR A 730 -8.36 32.83 -18.03
CA THR A 730 -9.23 33.20 -16.91
C THR A 730 -10.30 32.15 -16.60
N ALA A 731 -10.65 31.30 -17.58
CA ALA A 731 -11.78 30.38 -17.46
C ALA A 731 -11.36 28.98 -17.00
N HIS A 732 -10.24 28.46 -17.49
CA HIS A 732 -9.79 27.08 -17.22
C HIS A 732 -8.35 26.99 -16.72
N GLY A 733 -7.61 28.11 -16.71
CA GLY A 733 -6.24 28.14 -16.25
C GLY A 733 -6.15 27.79 -14.76
N ARG A 734 -5.26 26.87 -14.41
CA ARG A 734 -4.91 26.58 -13.03
C ARG A 734 -3.42 26.29 -12.91
N CYS A 735 -2.77 26.88 -11.92
CA CYS A 735 -1.38 26.62 -11.60
C CYS A 735 -1.17 26.58 -10.09
N PHE A 736 -0.35 25.66 -9.61
CA PHE A 736 0.07 25.62 -8.21
C PHE A 736 1.51 25.14 -8.09
N ILE A 737 2.10 25.44 -6.94
CA ILE A 737 3.49 25.14 -6.64
C ILE A 737 3.58 24.47 -5.27
N ARG A 738 4.42 23.44 -5.17
CA ARG A 738 4.78 22.83 -3.88
C ARG A 738 6.22 22.34 -3.84
N SER A 739 6.80 22.27 -2.65
CA SER A 739 8.06 21.58 -2.41
C SER A 739 7.88 20.06 -2.56
N SER A 740 8.89 19.36 -3.09
CA SER A 740 8.96 17.90 -3.02
C SER A 740 9.24 17.47 -1.57
N GLY A 741 8.61 16.37 -1.16
CA GLY A 741 8.83 15.80 0.18
C GLY A 741 10.04 14.86 0.25
N THR A 742 10.54 14.42 -0.90
CA THR A 742 11.59 13.40 -1.03
C THR A 742 12.86 13.94 -1.67
N GLU A 743 12.77 15.08 -2.37
CA GLU A 743 13.86 15.62 -3.19
C GLU A 743 14.01 17.12 -2.98
N PRO A 744 15.22 17.68 -3.18
CA PRO A 744 15.46 19.11 -3.07
C PRO A 744 15.00 19.87 -4.33
N LEU A 745 13.69 19.83 -4.61
CA LEU A 745 13.09 20.47 -5.77
C LEU A 745 11.68 21.01 -5.49
N ILE A 746 11.26 21.97 -6.32
CA ILE A 746 9.92 22.55 -6.35
C ILE A 746 9.17 21.98 -7.56
N ARG A 747 7.93 21.59 -7.37
CA ARG A 747 7.04 21.13 -8.44
C ARG A 747 6.10 22.27 -8.82
N ILE A 748 6.06 22.60 -10.10
CA ILE A 748 5.17 23.61 -10.67
C ILE A 748 4.21 22.89 -11.61
N TYR A 749 2.92 22.82 -11.25
CA TYR A 749 1.87 22.24 -12.07
C TYR A 749 1.10 23.34 -12.78
N ALA A 750 0.72 23.12 -14.04
CA ALA A 750 -0.24 23.95 -14.75
C ALA A 750 -1.17 23.12 -15.65
N GLU A 751 -2.40 23.59 -15.79
CA GLU A 751 -3.35 23.17 -16.80
C GLU A 751 -4.06 24.39 -17.41
N ALA A 752 -4.51 24.28 -18.65
CA ALA A 752 -5.27 25.31 -19.35
C ALA A 752 -6.09 24.70 -20.49
N ARG A 753 -6.95 25.50 -21.13
CA ARG A 753 -7.78 25.06 -22.27
C ARG A 753 -6.97 24.53 -23.44
N THR A 754 -5.79 25.10 -23.71
CA THR A 754 -4.92 24.71 -24.83
C THR A 754 -3.49 24.46 -24.37
N VAL A 755 -2.78 23.63 -25.12
CA VAL A 755 -1.34 23.31 -24.96
C VAL A 755 -0.50 24.59 -24.87
N ALA A 756 -0.73 25.54 -25.78
CA ALA A 756 -0.01 26.81 -25.84
C ALA A 756 -0.25 27.70 -24.60
N GLN A 757 -1.49 27.81 -24.13
CA GLN A 757 -1.80 28.56 -22.90
C GLN A 757 -1.16 27.92 -21.67
N ARG A 758 -1.21 26.58 -21.57
CA ARG A 758 -0.59 25.82 -20.49
C ARG A 758 0.93 26.03 -20.48
N ASP A 759 1.59 26.02 -21.64
CA ASP A 759 3.04 26.25 -21.74
C ASP A 759 3.40 27.68 -21.34
N GLU A 760 2.59 28.65 -21.74
CA GLU A 760 2.80 30.04 -21.38
C GLU A 760 2.66 30.27 -19.87
N ILE A 761 1.67 29.65 -19.22
CA ILE A 761 1.55 29.66 -17.75
C ILE A 761 2.81 29.07 -17.11
N LEU A 762 3.28 27.89 -17.55
CA LEU A 762 4.49 27.27 -16.99
C LEU A 762 5.73 28.14 -17.17
N ARG A 763 5.91 28.71 -18.36
CA ARG A 763 7.06 29.56 -18.68
C ARG A 763 7.10 30.79 -17.77
N LEU A 764 5.96 31.48 -17.65
CA LEU A 764 5.84 32.69 -16.83
C LEU A 764 5.99 32.39 -15.33
N VAL A 765 5.32 31.34 -14.82
CA VAL A 765 5.40 30.96 -13.41
C VAL A 765 6.79 30.47 -13.04
N ARG A 766 7.43 29.65 -13.89
CA ARG A 766 8.83 29.25 -13.69
C ARG A 766 9.76 30.45 -13.59
N GLY A 767 9.56 31.46 -14.45
CA GLY A 767 10.29 32.72 -14.39
C GLY A 767 10.11 33.44 -13.06
N ALA A 768 8.87 33.56 -12.57
CA ALA A 768 8.56 34.18 -11.27
C ALA A 768 9.22 33.44 -10.09
N VAL A 769 9.21 32.10 -10.10
CA VAL A 769 9.86 31.29 -9.06
C VAL A 769 11.38 31.50 -9.07
N LEU A 770 12.00 31.49 -10.25
CA LEU A 770 13.44 31.73 -10.39
C LEU A 770 13.85 33.12 -9.88
N GLN A 771 13.08 34.16 -10.22
CA GLN A 771 13.30 35.52 -9.72
C GLN A 771 13.17 35.58 -8.20
N TYR A 772 12.16 34.92 -7.61
CA TYR A 772 12.01 34.85 -6.15
C TYR A 772 13.20 34.13 -5.49
N MET A 773 13.66 33.01 -6.06
CA MET A 773 14.82 32.27 -5.58
C MET A 773 16.09 33.13 -5.58
N GLN A 774 16.35 33.87 -6.66
CA GLN A 774 17.51 34.76 -6.75
C GLN A 774 17.46 35.86 -5.68
N GLY A 775 16.31 36.53 -5.51
CA GLY A 775 16.14 37.58 -4.51
C GLY A 775 16.22 37.11 -3.04
N CYS A 776 16.17 35.79 -2.78
CA CYS A 776 16.36 35.21 -1.45
C CYS A 776 17.81 34.81 -1.17
N VAL A 777 18.67 34.74 -2.19
CA VAL A 777 20.11 34.46 -2.05
C VAL A 777 20.89 35.77 -1.85
N GLU A 778 20.38 36.88 -2.39
CA GLU A 778 20.96 38.22 -2.24
C GLU A 778 20.65 38.92 -0.90
N LYS A 779 19.79 38.31 -0.06
CA LYS A 779 19.42 38.78 1.28
C LYS A 779 19.84 37.76 2.34
#